data_AF-A0A2A5DLW0-F1
#
_entry.id   AF-A0A2A5DLW0-F1
#
_cell.length_a   1.000
_cell.length_b   1.000
_cell.length_c   1.000
_cell.angle_alpha   90.00
_cell.angle_beta   90.00
_cell.angle_gamma   90.00
#
_symmetry.space_group_name_H-M   'P 1'
#
loop_
_entity.id
_entity.type
_entity.pdbx_description
1 polymer ?
#
loop_
_entity_poly.entity_id
_entity_poly.type
_entity_poly.pdbx_seq_one_letter_code
_entity_poly.pdbx_strand_id
1 'polypeptide(L)'
;MTKILIHVSQDNDGVIDVKVASLISSALSSGNETIGVTTKIITDDALKLLGEWGLSKCYAPESSLESIKAKSAFISSAIKKEEAQIILFVGEKSLCSYIAGSNNGTAVDNVFDLKIESGEVETSCEIYAGKFILREKSKDGIICISTVGLSTENSSASTACLKETLSYEDSAGAKAVGDFIPSKKEEGIALPDAEVVLDVGDGLGTKGISTVKKLCSILGVMGVKVAIGASRVVTDGGRMPRNTQIGISGISVQPELIISMGVSGAPQHWAGMKNAKQKVCVNTDKEAPLMKMVDMPIEGDAHVFLKDLIDIASESLTDEQKEKLKKTPTTKKVKIESSGPAVQEHHEPLPDQPLNIDLRGIYFELFEVYQADHNNDNWNQEKIKALLSKAANYAEKFVNQGKRDAEVTGILFRPGEEFKEQAIIAPESYHTGWKEYYKAGFGRMSTPKHLGGLEVPESVQDYISEIISAGSPAMGTYFGLTQGAALIMSTFGGDWMKEKVLPRLMDGTDQGTMCLTEAQAGSDLAAVTTSAKRMKDSDLFEISGTKIFITSGDHDITENHWHIVLAKIEGTGLKGTKAISLFLVPKFWTDEDCGIEGFNEVATQSIEHKSGMMTSPTCVLKFSNSKGYLIGDNVDEECRQPSGMPKMFFFMNAMRHETGTAGRGQAVATCLDALIYSTERKQGVAFKEMGQGIDQSLIIKHANQKAHLLDMFARTFADRALTQKLTQIRDHYHKKHHDGMIQYDEKMAELNIESESLKILEELAEKLTKVVRQLSKSKSAKKKLKKSPEGLEQLKKEIINLKVLKNTLRDEINSINNRFLDLYDLKNYLKSNSADQETYASLFTSLVKAQVTDDNMKTLLEGMQAYGGIGFMAETPVTQRFHDSPILNIWEGTNDIQSLNTVFRQIDDDTKDSKGDIMFLKFIDEITKFMDDNREHPRLGASIEILRKYCSELLIFRNAMVVSTLKDKIRFWVSSHGYKLSPSKKDKIIAKIKWAERMQAVCRDFNTWFSQSVQAWQIIRVGIRASECLDQLKNDANIDFDKELYDEAFLEGRVMLANHFVRSPNCLNKGLYFWKDAFNNDAPVDMVYENLADSPSRVTMG
;
A
#
# COMPACT_ATOMS: atom_id res chain seq x y z
N MET A 1 7.85 32.85 -47.95
CA MET A 1 6.91 33.37 -46.94
C MET A 1 6.02 32.21 -46.55
N THR A 2 5.92 31.90 -45.27
CA THR A 2 4.92 30.92 -44.80
C THR A 2 3.59 31.66 -44.62
N LYS A 3 2.47 31.00 -44.92
CA LYS A 3 1.15 31.54 -44.65
C LYS A 3 0.69 31.13 -43.25
N ILE A 4 0.33 32.12 -42.45
CA ILE A 4 -0.13 31.96 -41.07
C ILE A 4 -1.60 32.35 -41.01
N LEU A 5 -2.45 31.41 -40.59
CA LEU A 5 -3.84 31.69 -40.31
C LEU A 5 -3.98 32.22 -38.87
N ILE A 6 -4.78 33.26 -38.65
CA ILE A 6 -5.02 33.84 -37.32
C ILE A 6 -6.51 33.74 -37.03
N HIS A 7 -6.88 33.04 -35.94
CA HIS A 7 -8.25 33.00 -35.46
C HIS A 7 -8.62 34.34 -34.81
N VAL A 8 -9.48 35.08 -35.49
CA VAL A 8 -10.02 36.36 -35.04
C VAL A 8 -11.11 36.08 -34.00
N SER A 9 -10.71 36.02 -32.74
CA SER A 9 -11.63 35.91 -31.61
C SER A 9 -12.49 37.17 -31.48
N GLN A 10 -13.79 36.98 -31.24
CA GLN A 10 -14.77 38.05 -31.07
C GLN A 10 -15.71 37.70 -29.91
N ASP A 11 -16.09 38.71 -29.13
CA ASP A 11 -17.10 38.58 -28.08
C ASP A 11 -18.53 38.46 -28.66
N ASN A 12 -19.55 38.49 -27.81
CA ASN A 12 -20.94 38.30 -28.23
C ASN A 12 -21.55 39.56 -28.87
N ASP A 13 -20.92 40.72 -28.71
CA ASP A 13 -21.34 42.00 -29.29
C ASP A 13 -20.58 42.30 -30.60
N GLY A 14 -19.67 41.41 -31.01
CA GLY A 14 -18.91 41.47 -32.26
C GLY A 14 -17.58 42.22 -32.15
N VAL A 15 -17.15 42.58 -30.93
CA VAL A 15 -15.88 43.27 -30.69
C VAL A 15 -14.73 42.26 -30.77
N ILE A 16 -13.68 42.62 -31.51
CA ILE A 16 -12.49 41.78 -31.68
C ILE A 16 -11.62 41.83 -30.42
N ASP A 17 -11.14 40.67 -29.96
CA ASP A 17 -10.16 40.61 -28.86
C ASP A 17 -8.88 41.36 -29.26
N VAL A 18 -8.50 42.38 -28.47
CA VAL A 18 -7.33 43.24 -28.72
C VAL A 18 -6.02 42.44 -28.81
N LYS A 19 -5.94 41.25 -28.19
CA LYS A 19 -4.79 40.35 -28.32
C LYS A 19 -4.60 39.79 -29.74
N VAL A 20 -5.62 39.83 -30.59
CA VAL A 20 -5.48 39.47 -32.02
C VAL A 20 -4.49 40.42 -32.70
N ALA A 21 -4.42 41.69 -32.30
CA ALA A 21 -3.45 42.65 -32.83
C ALA A 21 -1.99 42.24 -32.55
N SER A 22 -1.69 41.69 -31.37
CA SER A 22 -0.31 41.27 -31.03
C SER A 22 0.10 40.00 -31.79
N LEU A 23 -0.83 39.09 -32.09
CA LEU A 23 -0.58 37.95 -32.97
C LEU A 23 -0.26 38.38 -34.40
N ILE A 24 -1.05 39.29 -34.98
CA ILE A 24 -0.82 39.80 -36.34
C ILE A 24 0.53 40.50 -36.40
N SER A 25 0.83 41.39 -35.44
CA SER A 25 2.10 42.11 -35.38
C SER A 25 3.31 41.16 -35.29
N SER A 26 3.25 40.13 -34.44
CA SER A 26 4.33 39.14 -34.27
C SER A 26 4.54 38.27 -35.53
N ALA A 27 3.45 37.89 -36.19
CA ALA A 27 3.52 37.08 -37.41
C ALA A 27 4.05 37.90 -38.61
N LEU A 28 3.66 39.18 -38.72
CA LEU A 28 4.17 40.12 -39.72
C LEU A 28 5.64 40.49 -39.51
N SER A 29 6.09 40.68 -38.26
CA SER A 29 7.49 41.00 -37.97
C SER A 29 8.46 39.90 -38.40
N SER A 30 7.96 38.66 -38.50
CA SER A 30 8.70 37.49 -39.00
C SER A 30 8.65 37.33 -40.53
N GLY A 31 8.09 38.29 -41.27
CA GLY A 31 8.08 38.30 -42.75
C GLY A 31 7.11 37.30 -43.40
N ASN A 32 6.05 36.90 -42.69
CA ASN A 32 5.07 35.91 -43.15
C ASN A 32 3.76 36.55 -43.65
N GLU A 33 3.01 35.85 -44.51
CA GLU A 33 1.69 36.32 -44.96
C GLU A 33 0.63 35.94 -43.91
N THR A 34 -0.01 36.94 -43.28
CA THR A 34 -1.03 36.73 -42.25
C THR A 34 -2.43 36.82 -42.81
N ILE A 35 -3.26 35.81 -42.52
CA ILE A 35 -4.61 35.65 -43.06
C ILE A 35 -5.58 35.37 -41.91
N GLY A 36 -6.71 36.08 -41.86
CA GLY A 36 -7.68 35.95 -40.77
C GLY A 36 -8.68 34.82 -41.03
N VAL A 37 -9.19 34.22 -39.97
CA VAL A 37 -10.41 33.42 -39.99
C VAL A 37 -11.23 33.67 -38.72
N THR A 38 -12.54 33.80 -38.85
CA THR A 38 -13.49 33.85 -37.72
C THR A 38 -14.59 32.81 -37.93
N THR A 39 -15.19 32.33 -36.85
CA THR A 39 -16.38 31.47 -36.88
C THR A 39 -17.68 32.25 -36.66
N LYS A 40 -17.62 33.58 -36.57
CA LYS A 40 -18.74 34.51 -36.40
C LYS A 40 -18.86 35.42 -37.62
N ILE A 41 -20.04 36.00 -37.84
CA ILE A 41 -20.24 37.06 -38.84
C ILE A 41 -19.31 38.24 -38.49
N ILE A 42 -18.66 38.85 -39.48
CA ILE A 42 -17.79 40.01 -39.30
C ILE A 42 -18.41 41.27 -39.93
N THR A 43 -18.26 42.41 -39.28
CA THR A 43 -18.73 43.72 -39.76
C THR A 43 -17.67 44.42 -40.62
N ASP A 44 -18.08 45.39 -41.44
CA ASP A 44 -17.17 46.19 -42.27
C ASP A 44 -16.16 47.00 -41.42
N ASP A 45 -16.60 47.53 -40.27
CA ASP A 45 -15.72 48.23 -39.32
C ASP A 45 -14.68 47.28 -38.68
N ALA A 46 -15.09 46.04 -38.36
CA ALA A 46 -14.18 45.00 -37.87
C ALA A 46 -13.17 44.58 -38.95
N LEU A 47 -13.59 44.43 -40.21
CA LEU A 47 -12.69 44.16 -41.33
C LEU A 47 -11.68 45.31 -41.54
N LYS A 48 -12.13 46.56 -41.43
CA LYS A 48 -11.27 47.74 -41.53
C LYS A 48 -10.21 47.77 -40.43
N LEU A 49 -10.61 47.53 -39.18
CA LEU A 49 -9.69 47.46 -38.02
C LEU A 49 -8.62 46.36 -38.19
N LEU A 50 -9.01 45.18 -38.67
CA LEU A 50 -8.05 44.10 -38.97
C LEU A 50 -7.08 44.50 -40.10
N GLY A 51 -7.57 45.22 -41.12
CA GLY A 51 -6.73 45.78 -42.18
C GLY A 51 -5.73 46.81 -41.65
N GLU A 52 -6.14 47.67 -40.71
CA GLU A 52 -5.26 48.62 -40.00
C GLU A 52 -4.20 47.89 -39.14
N TRP A 53 -4.50 46.69 -38.65
CA TRP A 53 -3.53 45.80 -37.97
C TRP A 53 -2.64 44.99 -38.94
N GLY A 54 -2.86 45.07 -40.25
CA GLY A 54 -2.01 44.47 -41.28
C GLY A 54 -2.48 43.13 -41.86
N LEU A 55 -3.71 42.69 -41.57
CA LEU A 55 -4.29 41.50 -42.21
C LEU A 55 -4.61 41.74 -43.69
N SER A 56 -4.20 40.82 -44.57
CA SER A 56 -4.43 40.95 -46.02
C SER A 56 -5.86 40.56 -46.45
N LYS A 57 -6.49 39.63 -45.72
CA LYS A 57 -7.86 39.12 -45.92
C LYS A 57 -8.34 38.37 -44.68
N CYS A 58 -9.65 38.27 -44.47
CA CYS A 58 -10.25 37.46 -43.39
C CYS A 58 -11.40 36.60 -43.94
N TYR A 59 -11.42 35.32 -43.57
CA TYR A 59 -12.51 34.39 -43.85
C TYR A 59 -13.57 34.44 -42.76
N ALA A 60 -14.82 34.69 -43.12
CA ALA A 60 -15.97 34.67 -42.22
C ALA A 60 -17.15 33.89 -42.86
N PRO A 61 -17.96 33.18 -42.07
CA PRO A 61 -19.15 32.49 -42.56
C PRO A 61 -20.33 33.46 -42.74
N GLU A 62 -21.28 33.12 -43.60
CA GLU A 62 -22.54 33.88 -43.79
C GLU A 62 -23.44 33.89 -42.53
N SER A 63 -23.22 32.93 -41.61
CA SER A 63 -23.88 32.86 -40.31
C SER A 63 -22.94 32.32 -39.24
N SER A 64 -23.07 32.79 -38.00
CA SER A 64 -22.22 32.37 -36.88
C SER A 64 -22.36 30.87 -36.59
N LEU A 65 -21.23 30.20 -36.36
CA LEU A 65 -21.15 28.74 -36.22
C LEU A 65 -21.09 28.34 -34.74
N GLU A 66 -22.19 27.73 -34.25
CA GLU A 66 -22.31 27.35 -32.84
C GLU A 66 -21.53 26.07 -32.48
N SER A 67 -21.61 25.02 -33.30
CA SER A 67 -21.00 23.71 -32.95
C SER A 67 -19.50 23.67 -33.25
N ILE A 68 -18.72 23.08 -32.34
CA ILE A 68 -17.27 22.88 -32.52
C ILE A 68 -16.91 22.13 -33.81
N LYS A 69 -17.79 21.21 -34.27
CA LYS A 69 -17.66 20.49 -35.53
C LYS A 69 -17.79 21.42 -36.75
N ALA A 70 -18.78 22.33 -36.73
CA ALA A 70 -18.97 23.32 -37.79
C ALA A 70 -17.83 24.34 -37.81
N LYS A 71 -17.45 24.88 -36.63
CA LYS A 71 -16.28 25.75 -36.45
C LYS A 71 -15.01 25.13 -37.04
N SER A 72 -14.70 23.89 -36.66
CA SER A 72 -13.53 23.15 -37.14
C SER A 72 -13.58 22.91 -38.66
N ALA A 73 -14.73 22.48 -39.20
CA ALA A 73 -14.87 22.22 -40.64
C ALA A 73 -14.66 23.49 -41.49
N PHE A 74 -15.16 24.64 -41.02
CA PHE A 74 -14.96 25.93 -41.69
C PHE A 74 -13.49 26.36 -41.67
N ILE A 75 -12.84 26.35 -40.49
CA ILE A 75 -11.43 26.71 -40.35
C ILE A 75 -10.53 25.75 -41.14
N SER A 76 -10.80 24.44 -41.10
CA SER A 76 -10.07 23.43 -41.89
C SER A 76 -10.19 23.65 -43.40
N SER A 77 -11.31 24.24 -43.85
CA SER A 77 -11.49 24.61 -45.26
C SER A 77 -10.67 25.84 -45.64
N ALA A 78 -10.55 26.82 -44.74
CA ALA A 78 -9.65 27.97 -44.93
C ALA A 78 -8.16 27.55 -44.93
N ILE A 79 -7.76 26.65 -44.01
CA ILE A 79 -6.42 26.05 -43.96
C ILE A 79 -6.07 25.41 -45.32
N LYS A 80 -6.94 24.53 -45.83
CA LYS A 80 -6.74 23.84 -47.12
C LYS A 80 -6.72 24.78 -48.32
N LYS A 81 -7.56 25.83 -48.32
CA LYS A 81 -7.63 26.80 -49.42
C LYS A 81 -6.40 27.70 -49.49
N GLU A 82 -5.80 28.02 -48.35
CA GLU A 82 -4.62 28.88 -48.29
C GLU A 82 -3.30 28.12 -48.28
N GLU A 83 -3.32 26.80 -48.09
CA GLU A 83 -2.14 25.96 -47.83
C GLU A 83 -1.39 26.43 -46.56
N ALA A 84 -2.13 26.91 -45.56
CA ALA A 84 -1.57 27.41 -44.31
C ALA A 84 -1.05 26.27 -43.43
N GLN A 85 0.21 26.36 -43.02
CA GLN A 85 0.86 25.35 -42.15
C GLN A 85 0.74 25.68 -40.66
N ILE A 86 0.47 26.94 -40.32
CA ILE A 86 0.40 27.43 -38.94
C ILE A 86 -0.93 28.13 -38.73
N ILE A 87 -1.60 27.85 -37.61
CA ILE A 87 -2.79 28.59 -37.17
C ILE A 87 -2.65 29.04 -35.71
N LEU A 88 -2.82 30.33 -35.47
CA LEU A 88 -2.69 30.96 -34.16
C LEU A 88 -4.07 31.31 -33.58
N PHE A 89 -4.31 30.96 -32.32
CA PHE A 89 -5.54 31.23 -31.58
C PHE A 89 -5.25 32.12 -30.37
N VAL A 90 -6.08 33.16 -30.20
CA VAL A 90 -6.28 33.80 -28.90
C VAL A 90 -7.32 32.97 -28.13
N GLY A 91 -6.88 32.20 -27.14
CA GLY A 91 -7.78 31.31 -26.38
C GLY A 91 -8.33 30.12 -27.18
N GLU A 92 -9.60 29.76 -26.91
CA GLU A 92 -10.34 28.61 -27.48
C GLU A 92 -9.55 27.28 -27.60
N LYS A 93 -8.83 26.88 -26.54
CA LYS A 93 -8.01 25.65 -26.46
C LYS A 93 -8.66 24.41 -27.09
N SER A 94 -9.92 24.13 -26.73
CA SER A 94 -10.65 22.95 -27.22
C SER A 94 -10.85 22.96 -28.75
N LEU A 95 -11.00 24.14 -29.36
CA LEU A 95 -11.11 24.27 -30.82
C LEU A 95 -9.74 24.08 -31.50
N CYS A 96 -8.68 24.64 -30.90
CA CYS A 96 -7.29 24.45 -31.34
C CYS A 96 -6.92 22.96 -31.41
N SER A 97 -7.11 22.20 -30.33
CA SER A 97 -6.85 20.75 -30.30
C SER A 97 -7.73 19.97 -31.28
N TYR A 98 -9.02 20.34 -31.42
CA TYR A 98 -9.93 19.65 -32.32
C TYR A 98 -9.57 19.86 -33.80
N ILE A 99 -9.07 21.05 -34.18
CA ILE A 99 -8.63 21.34 -35.56
C ILE A 99 -7.31 20.63 -35.88
N ALA A 100 -6.36 20.58 -34.94
CA ALA A 100 -5.13 19.82 -35.09
C ALA A 100 -5.41 18.34 -35.37
N GLY A 101 -6.20 17.69 -34.51
CA GLY A 101 -6.61 16.29 -34.70
C GLY A 101 -7.42 16.06 -35.99
N SER A 102 -8.28 17.02 -36.39
CA SER A 102 -9.07 16.92 -37.63
C SER A 102 -8.24 17.02 -38.91
N ASN A 103 -7.00 17.53 -38.83
CA ASN A 103 -6.11 17.71 -39.98
C ASN A 103 -4.76 16.99 -39.83
N ASN A 104 -4.67 16.02 -38.90
CA ASN A 104 -3.45 15.24 -38.62
C ASN A 104 -2.21 16.13 -38.33
N GLY A 105 -2.41 17.14 -37.48
CA GLY A 105 -1.40 18.10 -37.06
C GLY A 105 -1.25 18.19 -35.54
N THR A 106 -0.32 19.04 -35.10
CA THR A 106 0.07 19.21 -33.69
C THR A 106 -0.65 20.40 -33.05
N ALA A 107 -1.06 20.27 -31.78
CA ALA A 107 -1.61 21.38 -30.99
C ALA A 107 -0.71 21.70 -29.80
N VAL A 108 -0.30 22.97 -29.68
CA VAL A 108 0.46 23.48 -28.52
C VAL A 108 -0.37 24.55 -27.81
N ASP A 109 -0.48 24.47 -26.48
CA ASP A 109 -1.25 25.43 -25.66
C ASP A 109 -0.36 26.14 -24.63
N ASN A 110 -0.88 27.22 -24.04
CA ASN A 110 -0.18 28.08 -23.05
C ASN A 110 1.15 28.67 -23.56
N VAL A 111 1.27 28.89 -24.87
CA VAL A 111 2.47 29.46 -25.48
C VAL A 111 2.59 30.94 -25.14
N PHE A 112 3.75 31.34 -24.58
CA PHE A 112 4.07 32.72 -24.19
C PHE A 112 5.21 33.35 -25.02
N ASP A 113 6.08 32.53 -25.62
CA ASP A 113 7.10 32.94 -26.61
C ASP A 113 6.95 32.06 -27.87
N LEU A 114 7.05 32.69 -29.04
CA LEU A 114 6.78 32.07 -30.34
C LEU A 114 7.76 32.62 -31.38
N LYS A 115 8.51 31.74 -32.04
CA LYS A 115 9.42 32.08 -33.13
C LYS A 115 9.13 31.22 -34.35
N ILE A 116 9.13 31.84 -35.53
CA ILE A 116 8.80 31.19 -36.80
C ILE A 116 9.91 31.55 -37.79
N GLU A 117 10.81 30.60 -38.05
CA GLU A 117 11.94 30.77 -38.97
C GLU A 117 11.88 29.68 -40.06
N SER A 118 11.82 30.10 -41.32
CA SER A 118 11.90 29.19 -42.49
C SER A 118 10.94 27.99 -42.50
N GLY A 119 9.78 28.09 -41.84
CA GLY A 119 8.77 27.03 -41.73
C GLY A 119 8.93 26.11 -40.51
N GLU A 120 9.94 26.34 -39.68
CA GLU A 120 10.09 25.70 -38.38
C GLU A 120 9.54 26.63 -37.29
N VAL A 121 8.75 26.08 -36.36
CA VAL A 121 8.12 26.82 -35.27
C VAL A 121 8.76 26.40 -33.96
N GLU A 122 9.32 27.36 -33.22
CA GLU A 122 9.75 27.17 -31.83
C GLU A 122 8.74 27.86 -30.92
N THR A 123 8.14 27.10 -30.01
CA THR A 123 7.22 27.59 -28.99
C THR A 123 7.83 27.43 -27.61
N SER A 124 7.58 28.37 -26.69
CA SER A 124 7.81 28.18 -25.26
C SER A 124 6.48 28.22 -24.51
N CYS A 125 6.22 27.19 -23.70
CA CYS A 125 5.09 27.15 -22.77
C CYS A 125 5.56 26.79 -21.35
N GLU A 126 4.82 27.25 -20.35
CA GLU A 126 5.08 26.88 -18.95
C GLU A 126 4.38 25.56 -18.63
N ILE A 127 5.14 24.62 -18.07
CA ILE A 127 4.63 23.32 -17.61
C ILE A 127 4.96 23.13 -16.12
N TYR A 128 4.26 22.21 -15.45
CA TYR A 128 4.35 21.99 -14.00
C TYR A 128 4.23 23.30 -13.19
N ALA A 129 3.24 24.13 -13.54
CA ALA A 129 2.95 25.43 -12.92
C ALA A 129 4.13 26.43 -12.92
N GLY A 130 4.89 26.49 -14.00
CA GLY A 130 6.01 27.44 -14.18
C GLY A 130 7.33 26.96 -13.58
N LYS A 131 7.41 25.74 -13.05
CA LYS A 131 8.67 25.13 -12.60
C LYS A 131 9.62 24.83 -13.76
N PHE A 132 9.07 24.51 -14.94
CA PHE A 132 9.85 24.29 -16.16
C PHE A 132 9.24 25.06 -17.32
N ILE A 133 10.11 25.62 -18.16
CA ILE A 133 9.74 26.06 -19.50
C ILE A 133 10.01 24.88 -20.43
N LEU A 134 8.97 24.42 -21.12
CA LEU A 134 9.10 23.52 -22.26
C LEU A 134 9.33 24.39 -23.49
N ARG A 135 10.43 24.16 -24.21
CA ARG A 135 10.60 24.67 -25.57
C ARG A 135 10.42 23.55 -26.57
N GLU A 136 9.38 23.64 -27.39
CA GLU A 136 9.09 22.66 -28.43
C GLU A 136 9.39 23.24 -29.82
N LYS A 137 10.14 22.49 -30.63
CA LYS A 137 10.31 22.74 -32.06
C LYS A 137 9.45 21.78 -32.88
N SER A 138 8.62 22.33 -33.76
CA SER A 138 7.71 21.59 -34.65
C SER A 138 7.88 22.07 -36.10
N LYS A 139 7.89 21.15 -37.06
CA LYS A 139 8.20 21.43 -38.49
C LYS A 139 7.27 20.77 -39.50
N ASP A 140 6.63 19.67 -39.11
CA ASP A 140 5.82 18.83 -39.99
C ASP A 140 4.34 18.83 -39.57
N GLY A 141 3.43 18.81 -40.55
CA GLY A 141 1.99 18.87 -40.33
C GLY A 141 1.43 20.29 -40.17
N ILE A 142 0.17 20.39 -39.74
CA ILE A 142 -0.47 21.67 -39.40
C ILE A 142 -0.24 21.96 -37.92
N ILE A 143 0.32 23.12 -37.60
CA ILE A 143 0.70 23.52 -36.25
C ILE A 143 -0.36 24.50 -35.72
N CYS A 144 -1.18 24.04 -34.77
CA CYS A 144 -2.21 24.83 -34.11
C CYS A 144 -1.69 25.33 -32.75
N ILE A 145 -1.70 26.65 -32.53
CA ILE A 145 -1.10 27.27 -31.34
C ILE A 145 -2.13 28.11 -30.59
N SER A 146 -2.40 27.78 -29.33
CA SER A 146 -3.25 28.60 -28.45
C SER A 146 -2.39 29.38 -27.46
N THR A 147 -2.41 30.71 -27.56
CA THR A 147 -1.69 31.62 -26.65
C THR A 147 -2.64 32.34 -25.69
N VAL A 148 -2.11 32.71 -24.53
CA VAL A 148 -2.74 33.63 -23.57
C VAL A 148 -2.23 35.07 -23.72
N GLY A 149 -1.16 35.28 -24.49
CA GLY A 149 -0.48 36.53 -24.79
C GLY A 149 1.00 36.27 -25.14
N LEU A 150 1.55 37.00 -26.10
CA LEU A 150 2.98 36.95 -26.48
C LEU A 150 3.71 38.20 -25.94
N SER A 151 4.91 38.01 -25.39
CA SER A 151 5.79 39.12 -24.99
C SER A 151 6.71 39.56 -26.14
N THR A 152 6.69 40.84 -26.48
CA THR A 152 7.58 41.44 -27.49
C THR A 152 8.94 41.83 -26.89
N GLU A 153 10.02 41.15 -27.33
CA GLU A 153 11.44 41.44 -27.06
C GLU A 153 11.96 41.27 -25.60
N ASN A 154 13.23 40.95 -25.31
CA ASN A 154 14.41 40.73 -26.16
C ASN A 154 15.35 39.67 -25.52
N SER A 155 16.14 38.94 -26.32
CA SER A 155 16.92 37.79 -25.82
C SER A 155 18.25 38.18 -25.15
N SER A 156 18.57 37.56 -24.01
CA SER A 156 19.97 37.37 -23.59
C SER A 156 20.13 36.08 -22.79
N ALA A 157 21.22 35.35 -23.04
CA ALA A 157 21.53 34.09 -22.37
C ALA A 157 22.99 34.06 -21.91
N SER A 158 23.24 33.63 -20.67
CA SER A 158 24.13 32.50 -20.36
C SER A 158 24.48 32.42 -18.87
N THR A 159 24.17 31.29 -18.25
CA THR A 159 25.08 30.55 -17.36
C THR A 159 24.57 29.12 -17.27
N ALA A 160 25.46 28.13 -17.15
CA ALA A 160 25.12 26.73 -17.38
C ALA A 160 24.02 26.21 -16.44
N CYS A 161 22.96 25.67 -17.04
CA CYS A 161 21.90 24.91 -16.40
C CYS A 161 21.88 23.51 -17.05
N LEU A 162 21.48 22.47 -16.33
CA LEU A 162 21.38 21.12 -16.89
C LEU A 162 20.29 21.12 -17.97
N LYS A 163 20.73 20.96 -19.22
CA LYS A 163 19.87 20.90 -20.40
C LYS A 163 19.56 19.45 -20.70
N GLU A 164 18.31 19.06 -20.48
CA GLU A 164 17.82 17.74 -20.89
C GLU A 164 16.94 17.92 -22.14
N THR A 165 17.46 17.45 -23.28
CA THR A 165 16.79 17.49 -24.57
C THR A 165 16.16 16.14 -24.84
N LEU A 166 14.82 16.08 -24.89
CA LEU A 166 14.08 14.88 -25.22
C LEU A 166 13.52 14.99 -26.65
N SER A 167 13.87 14.01 -27.49
CA SER A 167 13.32 13.84 -28.83
C SER A 167 12.35 12.67 -28.83
N TYR A 168 11.11 12.88 -29.28
CA TYR A 168 10.15 11.80 -29.48
C TYR A 168 9.42 11.97 -30.81
N GLU A 169 8.97 10.83 -31.36
CA GLU A 169 8.05 10.77 -32.51
C GLU A 169 6.67 10.38 -31.97
N ASP A 170 5.65 11.20 -32.23
CA ASP A 170 4.27 10.80 -31.97
C ASP A 170 3.75 9.89 -33.09
N SER A 171 2.77 9.07 -32.75
CA SER A 171 1.95 8.21 -33.61
C SER A 171 1.39 8.87 -34.88
N ALA A 172 1.29 10.21 -34.92
CA ALA A 172 0.90 10.99 -36.10
C ALA A 172 2.06 11.29 -37.08
N GLY A 173 3.31 10.96 -36.74
CA GLY A 173 4.50 11.12 -37.60
C GLY A 173 5.24 12.46 -37.46
N ALA A 174 4.79 13.35 -36.56
CA ALA A 174 5.46 14.62 -36.28
C ALA A 174 6.67 14.42 -35.35
N LYS A 175 7.77 15.10 -35.64
CA LYS A 175 8.97 15.16 -34.79
C LYS A 175 8.94 16.41 -33.93
N ALA A 176 8.90 16.21 -32.61
CA ALA A 176 9.05 17.26 -31.62
C ALA A 176 10.38 17.07 -30.87
N VAL A 177 11.11 18.16 -30.67
CA VAL A 177 12.30 18.20 -29.81
C VAL A 177 12.03 19.20 -28.70
N GLY A 178 12.00 18.68 -27.47
CA GLY A 178 11.68 19.42 -26.26
C GLY A 178 12.92 19.69 -25.40
N ASP A 179 13.19 20.95 -25.09
CA ASP A 179 14.15 21.34 -24.05
C ASP A 179 13.43 21.72 -22.75
N PHE A 180 13.78 21.06 -21.64
CA PHE A 180 13.28 21.40 -20.31
C PHE A 180 14.28 22.32 -19.60
N ILE A 181 13.82 23.52 -19.21
CA ILE A 181 14.67 24.50 -18.51
C ILE A 181 14.07 24.80 -17.12
N PRO A 182 14.75 24.45 -16.01
CA PRO A 182 14.36 24.82 -14.66
C PRO A 182 14.27 26.34 -14.46
N SER A 183 13.18 26.82 -13.87
CA SER A 183 13.06 28.24 -13.49
C SER A 183 13.88 28.57 -12.23
N LYS A 184 14.44 29.78 -12.19
CA LYS A 184 15.42 30.20 -11.16
C LYS A 184 14.69 30.73 -9.91
N LYS A 185 15.02 30.24 -8.72
CA LYS A 185 14.59 30.87 -7.45
C LYS A 185 15.21 32.27 -7.33
N GLU A 186 14.41 33.29 -7.02
CA GLU A 186 14.92 34.60 -6.58
C GLU A 186 15.31 34.53 -5.10
N GLU A 187 16.40 35.19 -4.71
CA GLU A 187 16.83 35.32 -3.32
C GLU A 187 16.03 36.42 -2.61
N GLY A 188 15.42 36.11 -1.46
CA GLY A 188 14.61 37.07 -0.68
C GLY A 188 13.96 36.42 0.55
N ILE A 189 13.40 37.25 1.43
CA ILE A 189 12.61 36.80 2.60
C ILE A 189 11.27 36.27 2.11
N ALA A 190 10.80 35.14 2.67
CA ALA A 190 9.51 34.57 2.32
C ALA A 190 8.36 35.44 2.84
N LEU A 191 7.25 35.49 2.09
CA LEU A 191 6.08 36.32 2.42
C LEU A 191 5.47 36.10 3.82
N PRO A 192 5.44 34.88 4.38
CA PRO A 192 4.97 34.67 5.77
C PRO A 192 5.90 35.28 6.83
N ASP A 193 7.20 35.36 6.57
CA ASP A 193 8.24 35.80 7.52
C ASP A 193 8.51 37.32 7.48
N ALA A 194 7.78 38.04 6.64
CA ALA A 194 7.98 39.45 6.39
C ALA A 194 7.28 40.32 7.45
N GLU A 195 8.05 41.20 8.10
CA GLU A 195 7.54 42.27 8.96
C GLU A 195 6.88 43.38 8.12
N VAL A 196 7.36 43.59 6.89
CA VAL A 196 6.81 44.55 5.92
C VAL A 196 6.56 43.88 4.57
N VAL A 197 5.36 44.01 4.02
CA VAL A 197 5.02 43.52 2.68
C VAL A 197 4.76 44.68 1.72
N LEU A 198 5.47 44.70 0.61
CA LEU A 198 5.22 45.59 -0.52
C LEU A 198 4.35 44.84 -1.53
N ASP A 199 3.04 45.10 -1.56
CA ASP A 199 2.05 44.36 -2.34
C ASP A 199 1.75 45.05 -3.68
N VAL A 200 1.99 44.36 -4.79
CA VAL A 200 1.92 44.93 -6.14
C VAL A 200 0.65 44.54 -6.89
N GLY A 201 -0.08 45.56 -7.34
CA GLY A 201 -1.26 45.43 -8.18
C GLY A 201 -0.96 45.65 -9.66
N ASP A 202 -1.95 45.34 -10.49
CA ASP A 202 -1.88 45.51 -11.94
C ASP A 202 -1.57 46.96 -12.35
N GLY A 203 -2.12 47.93 -11.61
CA GLY A 203 -1.97 49.37 -11.87
C GLY A 203 -0.54 49.91 -11.77
N LEU A 204 0.42 49.15 -11.20
CA LEU A 204 1.84 49.52 -11.21
C LEU A 204 2.56 49.21 -12.53
N GLY A 205 2.04 48.25 -13.32
CA GLY A 205 2.74 47.72 -14.49
C GLY A 205 4.18 47.23 -14.23
N THR A 206 4.89 46.87 -15.30
CA THR A 206 6.25 46.29 -15.21
C THR A 206 7.28 47.30 -14.67
N LYS A 207 7.14 48.59 -15.00
CA LYS A 207 8.03 49.65 -14.49
C LYS A 207 7.86 49.87 -12.98
N GLY A 208 6.64 49.81 -12.45
CA GLY A 208 6.37 49.93 -11.02
C GLY A 208 6.98 48.78 -10.23
N ILE A 209 6.78 47.54 -10.68
CA ILE A 209 7.38 46.33 -10.07
C ILE A 209 8.91 46.44 -9.95
N SER A 210 9.59 46.91 -11.00
CA SER A 210 11.05 47.14 -10.97
C SER A 210 11.50 48.19 -9.93
N THR A 211 10.60 49.12 -9.59
CA THR A 211 10.83 50.18 -8.60
C THR A 211 10.56 49.67 -7.18
N VAL A 212 9.53 48.83 -7.00
CA VAL A 212 9.26 48.11 -5.74
C VAL A 212 10.44 47.21 -5.36
N LYS A 213 11.06 46.51 -6.33
CA LYS A 213 12.28 45.71 -6.08
C LYS A 213 13.44 46.55 -5.51
N LYS A 214 13.59 47.81 -5.94
CA LYS A 214 14.61 48.73 -5.38
C LYS A 214 14.28 49.16 -3.95
N LEU A 215 13.02 49.52 -3.67
CA LEU A 215 12.58 49.87 -2.32
C LEU A 215 12.78 48.71 -1.34
N CYS A 216 12.43 47.48 -1.77
CA CYS A 216 12.67 46.25 -1.02
C CYS A 216 14.17 46.07 -0.67
N SER A 217 15.07 46.31 -1.64
CA SER A 217 16.53 46.24 -1.38
C SER A 217 17.02 47.30 -0.38
N ILE A 218 16.51 48.52 -0.45
CA ILE A 218 16.87 49.61 0.47
C ILE A 218 16.42 49.27 1.89
N LEU A 219 15.15 48.89 2.06
CA LEU A 219 14.58 48.51 3.35
C LEU A 219 15.27 47.27 3.96
N GLY A 220 15.65 46.28 3.13
CA GLY A 220 16.43 45.12 3.57
C GLY A 220 17.80 45.50 4.14
N VAL A 221 18.51 46.45 3.51
CA VAL A 221 19.79 46.97 4.03
C VAL A 221 19.60 47.87 5.28
N MET A 222 18.41 48.44 5.46
CA MET A 222 18.02 49.09 6.73
C MET A 222 17.75 48.09 7.88
N GLY A 223 17.74 46.78 7.59
CA GLY A 223 17.49 45.71 8.58
C GLY A 223 16.02 45.33 8.72
N VAL A 224 15.13 45.83 7.86
CA VAL A 224 13.70 45.50 7.85
C VAL A 224 13.50 44.14 7.19
N LYS A 225 12.73 43.23 7.80
CA LYS A 225 12.30 41.99 7.11
C LYS A 225 11.22 42.30 6.09
N VAL A 226 11.63 42.66 4.87
CA VAL A 226 10.73 43.05 3.78
C VAL A 226 10.61 41.97 2.71
N ALA A 227 9.38 41.74 2.24
CA ALA A 227 9.09 40.89 1.08
C ALA A 227 8.16 41.60 0.08
N ILE A 228 8.09 41.07 -1.15
CA ILE A 228 7.22 41.59 -2.21
C ILE A 228 6.07 40.61 -2.42
N GLY A 229 4.86 41.08 -2.16
CA GLY A 229 3.61 40.40 -2.49
C GLY A 229 3.07 40.87 -3.84
N ALA A 230 2.18 40.09 -4.43
CA ALA A 230 1.55 40.44 -5.69
C ALA A 230 0.08 40.01 -5.73
N SER A 231 -0.75 40.79 -6.39
CA SER A 231 -2.13 40.39 -6.68
C SER A 231 -2.19 39.32 -7.76
N ARG A 232 -3.26 38.51 -7.73
CA ARG A 232 -3.48 37.41 -8.68
C ARG A 232 -3.41 37.85 -10.16
N VAL A 233 -3.81 39.07 -10.49
CA VAL A 233 -3.74 39.61 -11.87
C VAL A 233 -2.30 39.84 -12.34
N VAL A 234 -1.37 40.08 -11.41
CA VAL A 234 0.06 40.23 -11.70
C VAL A 234 0.73 38.85 -11.84
N THR A 235 0.34 37.86 -11.03
CA THR A 235 0.92 36.51 -11.04
C THR A 235 0.36 35.60 -12.12
N ASP A 236 -0.96 35.52 -12.32
CA ASP A 236 -1.56 34.82 -13.48
C ASP A 236 -1.23 35.55 -14.81
N GLY A 237 -0.83 36.82 -14.75
CA GLY A 237 -0.28 37.59 -15.87
C GLY A 237 1.24 37.46 -16.07
N GLY A 238 1.91 36.53 -15.37
CA GLY A 238 3.34 36.22 -15.54
C GLY A 238 4.35 37.31 -15.14
N ARG A 239 3.90 38.42 -14.54
CA ARG A 239 4.75 39.59 -14.21
C ARG A 239 5.43 39.48 -12.84
N MET A 240 4.91 38.61 -11.98
CA MET A 240 5.53 38.18 -10.72
C MET A 240 5.32 36.67 -10.57
N PRO A 241 6.22 35.92 -9.89
CA PRO A 241 6.07 34.47 -9.78
C PRO A 241 4.90 34.09 -8.85
N ARG A 242 4.27 32.93 -9.08
CA ARG A 242 3.07 32.50 -8.32
C ARG A 242 3.28 32.38 -6.81
N ASN A 243 4.49 32.10 -6.34
CA ASN A 243 4.82 32.09 -4.90
C ASN A 243 4.85 33.49 -4.26
N THR A 244 4.60 34.57 -5.02
CA THR A 244 4.39 35.93 -4.49
C THR A 244 2.92 36.32 -4.37
N GLN A 245 2.00 35.46 -4.83
CA GLN A 245 0.57 35.77 -4.87
C GLN A 245 -0.02 35.87 -3.46
N ILE A 246 -0.71 36.97 -3.15
CA ILE A 246 -1.49 37.13 -1.90
C ILE A 246 -2.97 36.80 -2.17
N GLY A 247 -3.62 36.11 -1.22
CA GLY A 247 -5.06 35.85 -1.23
C GLY A 247 -5.48 34.41 -0.96
N ILE A 248 -6.78 34.09 -1.08
CA ILE A 248 -7.37 32.76 -0.80
C ILE A 248 -6.68 31.63 -1.59
N SER A 249 -6.30 31.89 -2.84
CA SER A 249 -5.60 30.94 -3.72
C SER A 249 -4.08 31.15 -3.74
N GLY A 250 -3.54 31.89 -2.78
CA GLY A 250 -2.12 32.23 -2.65
C GLY A 250 -1.69 32.18 -1.19
N ILE A 251 -0.71 33.00 -0.83
CA ILE A 251 -0.19 33.12 0.53
C ILE A 251 -1.08 34.07 1.34
N SER A 252 -1.39 33.67 2.56
CA SER A 252 -1.97 34.54 3.59
C SER A 252 -0.85 35.13 4.43
N VAL A 253 -0.82 36.45 4.60
CA VAL A 253 0.27 37.19 5.25
C VAL A 253 -0.22 37.96 6.47
N GLN A 254 0.63 38.07 7.50
CA GLN A 254 0.32 38.78 8.76
C GLN A 254 1.42 39.79 9.17
N PRO A 255 1.90 40.68 8.27
CA PRO A 255 2.97 41.62 8.57
C PRO A 255 2.54 42.71 9.57
N GLU A 256 3.53 43.40 10.15
CA GLU A 256 3.31 44.65 10.89
C GLU A 256 2.74 45.73 9.96
N LEU A 257 3.25 45.80 8.72
CA LEU A 257 2.82 46.76 7.70
C LEU A 257 2.70 46.11 6.33
N ILE A 258 1.57 46.32 5.65
CA ILE A 258 1.41 46.03 4.21
C ILE A 258 1.07 47.30 3.44
N ILE A 259 1.80 47.53 2.34
CA ILE A 259 1.61 48.66 1.44
C ILE A 259 1.17 48.11 0.08
N SER A 260 -0.12 48.16 -0.20
CA SER A 260 -0.73 47.73 -1.46
C SER A 260 -0.75 48.88 -2.47
N MET A 261 -0.13 48.68 -3.63
CA MET A 261 0.10 49.74 -4.62
C MET A 261 -0.50 49.34 -5.97
N GLY A 262 -1.47 50.11 -6.45
CA GLY A 262 -2.20 49.80 -7.70
C GLY A 262 -3.08 48.54 -7.62
N VAL A 263 -3.43 48.08 -6.42
CA VAL A 263 -4.27 46.90 -6.16
C VAL A 263 -5.73 47.33 -6.04
N SER A 264 -6.64 46.63 -6.75
CA SER A 264 -8.07 46.94 -6.72
C SER A 264 -8.80 46.42 -5.47
N GLY A 265 -8.36 45.29 -4.90
CA GLY A 265 -8.94 44.74 -3.66
C GLY A 265 -10.05 43.72 -3.86
N ALA A 266 -9.94 42.84 -4.85
CA ALA A 266 -10.85 41.71 -4.98
C ALA A 266 -10.98 40.92 -3.65
N PRO A 267 -12.17 40.44 -3.24
CA PRO A 267 -12.39 39.81 -1.93
C PRO A 267 -11.43 38.64 -1.62
N GLN A 268 -10.98 37.95 -2.67
CA GLN A 268 -10.02 36.85 -2.58
C GLN A 268 -8.61 37.34 -2.21
N HIS A 269 -8.17 38.51 -2.71
CA HIS A 269 -6.90 39.14 -2.33
C HIS A 269 -6.97 39.64 -0.88
N TRP A 270 -8.06 40.36 -0.56
CA TRP A 270 -8.32 40.88 0.78
C TRP A 270 -8.22 39.81 1.87
N ALA A 271 -8.83 38.64 1.66
CA ALA A 271 -8.85 37.57 2.64
C ALA A 271 -7.45 37.01 3.01
N GLY A 272 -6.44 37.20 2.15
CA GLY A 272 -5.04 36.86 2.43
C GLY A 272 -4.21 37.97 3.07
N MET A 273 -4.69 39.22 3.11
CA MET A 273 -3.97 40.35 3.74
C MET A 273 -4.69 40.98 4.94
N LYS A 274 -5.96 40.62 5.19
CA LYS A 274 -6.81 41.18 6.26
C LYS A 274 -6.21 41.12 7.67
N ASN A 275 -5.29 40.19 7.92
CA ASN A 275 -4.66 39.97 9.23
C ASN A 275 -3.40 40.84 9.44
N ALA A 276 -2.94 41.59 8.44
CA ALA A 276 -1.87 42.57 8.61
C ALA A 276 -2.26 43.65 9.62
N LYS A 277 -1.35 44.03 10.52
CA LYS A 277 -1.64 45.00 11.60
C LYS A 277 -1.97 46.38 11.02
N GLN A 278 -1.08 46.94 10.19
CA GLN A 278 -1.31 48.19 9.48
C GLN A 278 -1.37 47.96 7.96
N LYS A 279 -2.42 48.47 7.32
CA LYS A 279 -2.76 48.27 5.91
C LYS A 279 -2.85 49.63 5.24
N VAL A 280 -2.04 49.82 4.20
CA VAL A 280 -1.99 51.05 3.40
C VAL A 280 -2.35 50.69 1.96
N CYS A 281 -3.21 51.48 1.32
CA CYS A 281 -3.53 51.34 -0.10
C CYS A 281 -3.21 52.63 -0.83
N VAL A 282 -2.48 52.55 -1.94
CA VAL A 282 -2.21 53.67 -2.84
C VAL A 282 -2.80 53.36 -4.20
N ASN A 283 -3.82 54.13 -4.59
CA ASN A 283 -4.54 53.93 -5.84
C ASN A 283 -5.04 55.28 -6.38
N THR A 284 -5.03 55.44 -7.71
CA THR A 284 -5.61 56.59 -8.40
C THR A 284 -7.13 56.49 -8.49
N ASP A 285 -7.68 55.28 -8.43
CA ASP A 285 -9.12 55.04 -8.32
C ASP A 285 -9.55 55.04 -6.84
N LYS A 286 -10.24 56.11 -6.45
CA LYS A 286 -10.85 56.29 -5.12
C LYS A 286 -11.94 55.26 -4.82
N GLU A 287 -12.62 54.75 -5.84
CA GLU A 287 -13.74 53.82 -5.70
C GLU A 287 -13.31 52.36 -5.59
N ALA A 288 -12.04 52.06 -5.89
CA ALA A 288 -11.43 50.73 -5.80
C ALA A 288 -11.73 50.06 -4.43
N PRO A 289 -12.25 48.82 -4.40
CA PRO A 289 -12.63 48.14 -3.16
C PRO A 289 -11.61 48.21 -2.02
N LEU A 290 -10.31 48.09 -2.30
CA LEU A 290 -9.27 48.12 -1.26
C LEU A 290 -9.20 49.46 -0.52
N MET A 291 -9.45 50.58 -1.21
CA MET A 291 -9.45 51.94 -0.64
C MET A 291 -10.51 52.13 0.45
N LYS A 292 -11.52 51.25 0.50
CA LYS A 292 -12.61 51.27 1.49
C LYS A 292 -12.39 50.28 2.65
N MET A 293 -11.35 49.45 2.58
CA MET A 293 -11.09 48.35 3.54
C MET A 293 -9.78 48.49 4.33
N VAL A 294 -8.83 49.32 3.88
CA VAL A 294 -7.54 49.51 4.55
C VAL A 294 -7.57 50.59 5.64
N ASP A 295 -6.58 50.58 6.53
CA ASP A 295 -6.49 51.55 7.64
C ASP A 295 -6.05 52.94 7.14
N MET A 296 -5.27 53.01 6.05
CA MET A 296 -4.82 54.26 5.45
C MET A 296 -4.93 54.23 3.90
N PRO A 297 -6.04 54.74 3.32
CA PRO A 297 -6.16 54.92 1.88
C PRO A 297 -5.52 56.23 1.41
N ILE A 298 -4.71 56.16 0.36
CA ILE A 298 -4.03 57.29 -0.28
C ILE A 298 -4.50 57.36 -1.74
N GLU A 299 -5.26 58.41 -2.04
CA GLU A 299 -5.71 58.73 -3.40
C GLU A 299 -4.56 59.42 -4.15
N GLY A 300 -3.91 58.70 -5.04
CA GLY A 300 -2.71 59.19 -5.73
C GLY A 300 -2.00 58.17 -6.60
N ASP A 301 -1.06 58.65 -7.42
CA ASP A 301 -0.23 57.81 -8.29
C ASP A 301 0.80 57.02 -7.48
N ALA A 302 0.69 55.69 -7.52
CA ALA A 302 1.60 54.78 -6.84
C ALA A 302 3.07 54.91 -7.31
N HIS A 303 3.32 55.39 -8.53
CA HIS A 303 4.69 55.66 -9.01
C HIS A 303 5.31 56.88 -8.33
N VAL A 304 4.53 57.94 -8.10
CA VAL A 304 4.98 59.14 -7.38
C VAL A 304 5.26 58.78 -5.92
N PHE A 305 4.31 58.11 -5.28
CA PHE A 305 4.44 57.63 -3.91
C PHE A 305 5.66 56.71 -3.71
N LEU A 306 5.91 55.76 -4.62
CA LEU A 306 7.09 54.90 -4.60
C LEU A 306 8.40 55.68 -4.72
N LYS A 307 8.43 56.72 -5.56
CA LYS A 307 9.61 57.57 -5.73
C LYS A 307 9.92 58.32 -4.44
N ASP A 308 8.92 58.98 -3.87
CA ASP A 308 9.09 59.79 -2.65
C ASP A 308 9.52 58.90 -1.46
N LEU A 309 8.96 57.68 -1.33
CA LEU A 309 9.42 56.69 -0.36
C LEU A 309 10.89 56.27 -0.56
N ILE A 310 11.32 56.04 -1.80
CA ILE A 310 12.70 55.68 -2.11
C ILE A 310 13.65 56.84 -1.79
N ASP A 311 13.27 58.07 -2.13
CA ASP A 311 14.08 59.26 -1.86
C ASP A 311 14.27 59.43 -0.32
N ILE A 312 13.18 59.38 0.47
CA ILE A 312 13.21 59.44 1.95
C ILE A 312 14.02 58.28 2.57
N ALA A 313 13.81 57.05 2.11
CA ALA A 313 14.53 55.89 2.63
C ALA A 313 16.04 55.96 2.30
N SER A 314 16.40 56.49 1.13
CA SER A 314 17.80 56.65 0.70
C SER A 314 18.55 57.74 1.47
N GLU A 315 17.88 58.85 1.80
CA GLU A 315 18.42 59.90 2.68
C GLU A 315 18.69 59.35 4.09
N SER A 316 17.83 58.46 4.58
CA SER A 316 17.88 57.85 5.91
C SER A 316 18.98 56.79 6.11
N LEU A 317 19.67 56.36 5.04
CA LEU A 317 20.73 55.34 5.14
C LEU A 317 21.99 55.90 5.80
N THR A 318 22.58 55.15 6.74
CA THR A 318 23.93 55.41 7.24
C THR A 318 25.00 55.18 6.16
N ASP A 319 26.21 55.71 6.33
CA ASP A 319 27.30 55.53 5.35
C ASP A 319 27.72 54.06 5.20
N GLU A 320 27.67 53.26 6.27
CA GLU A 320 27.90 51.81 6.21
C GLU A 320 26.81 51.08 5.39
N GLN A 321 25.54 51.48 5.55
CA GLN A 321 24.44 50.94 4.77
C GLN A 321 24.51 51.37 3.29
N LYS A 322 24.89 52.62 3.01
CA LYS A 322 25.19 53.12 1.66
C LYS A 322 26.36 52.35 1.03
N GLU A 323 27.31 51.84 1.82
CA GLU A 323 28.39 50.99 1.34
C GLU A 323 27.94 49.53 1.11
N LYS A 324 27.12 48.96 1.99
CA LYS A 324 26.49 47.63 1.80
C LYS A 324 25.63 47.58 0.53
N LEU A 325 24.82 48.61 0.29
CA LEU A 325 24.01 48.75 -0.93
C LEU A 325 24.88 48.84 -2.22
N LYS A 326 26.14 49.28 -2.11
CA LYS A 326 27.13 49.29 -3.21
C LYS A 326 27.95 47.99 -3.32
N LYS A 327 28.01 47.18 -2.26
CA LYS A 327 28.81 45.94 -2.16
C LYS A 327 28.08 44.67 -2.63
N THR A 328 26.91 44.80 -3.24
CA THR A 328 26.20 43.68 -3.91
C THR A 328 26.58 43.53 -5.40
N PRO A 329 27.79 43.03 -5.74
CA PRO A 329 27.96 42.41 -7.06
C PRO A 329 28.70 41.06 -7.08
N THR A 330 28.16 40.15 -7.91
CA THR A 330 28.87 39.11 -8.69
C THR A 330 29.92 38.21 -8.00
N THR A 331 29.53 36.95 -7.79
CA THR A 331 30.35 35.72 -7.94
C THR A 331 31.81 35.74 -7.45
N LYS A 332 32.07 35.08 -6.31
CA LYS A 332 33.38 34.46 -5.99
C LYS A 332 33.19 33.05 -5.43
N LYS A 333 33.99 32.10 -5.93
CA LYS A 333 34.05 30.69 -5.47
C LYS A 333 35.06 30.52 -4.33
N VAL A 334 34.62 29.97 -3.20
CA VAL A 334 35.35 29.22 -2.14
C VAL A 334 34.26 28.41 -1.38
N LYS A 335 34.40 27.14 -0.95
CA LYS A 335 35.45 26.11 -1.09
C LYS A 335 34.86 24.86 -1.79
N ILE A 336 34.98 23.66 -1.21
CA ILE A 336 34.19 22.44 -1.53
C ILE A 336 33.87 21.73 -0.20
N GLU A 337 32.59 21.68 0.17
CA GLU A 337 32.00 20.82 1.21
C GLU A 337 30.70 20.23 0.64
N SER A 338 30.40 18.97 0.99
CA SER A 338 29.18 18.19 0.70
C SER A 338 28.25 18.69 -0.43
N SER A 339 28.45 18.19 -1.66
CA SER A 339 27.52 18.42 -2.78
C SER A 339 26.88 17.11 -3.28
N GLY A 340 25.93 16.57 -2.49
CA GLY A 340 24.83 15.78 -3.05
C GLY A 340 23.73 16.72 -3.57
N PRO A 341 22.81 16.27 -4.43
CA PRO A 341 21.67 17.08 -4.82
C PRO A 341 20.80 17.35 -3.58
N ALA A 342 20.62 18.63 -3.23
CA ALA A 342 19.68 19.01 -2.20
C ALA A 342 18.25 18.64 -2.66
N VAL A 343 17.62 17.71 -1.94
CA VAL A 343 16.20 17.39 -2.08
C VAL A 343 15.39 18.69 -1.88
N GLN A 344 14.32 18.88 -2.64
CA GLN A 344 13.46 20.04 -2.44
C GLN A 344 12.69 19.91 -1.11
N GLU A 345 13.23 20.49 -0.04
CA GLU A 345 12.54 20.74 1.24
C GLU A 345 11.38 21.76 1.05
N HIS A 346 10.33 21.36 0.32
CA HIS A 346 9.09 22.12 0.18
C HIS A 346 7.86 21.21 0.13
N HIS A 347 7.86 20.21 0.99
CA HIS A 347 6.65 19.80 1.69
C HIS A 347 6.83 20.23 3.15
N GLU A 348 5.97 21.12 3.65
CA GLU A 348 5.82 21.22 5.10
C GLU A 348 5.41 19.82 5.59
N PRO A 349 6.07 19.25 6.62
CA PRO A 349 5.66 17.96 7.15
C PRO A 349 4.20 18.06 7.61
N LEU A 350 3.44 16.96 7.46
CA LEU A 350 2.08 16.89 7.98
C LEU A 350 2.06 17.44 9.42
N PRO A 351 1.12 18.36 9.75
CA PRO A 351 1.03 18.92 11.09
C PRO A 351 0.98 17.79 12.12
N ASP A 352 1.58 17.97 13.30
CA ASP A 352 1.60 16.95 14.36
C ASP A 352 0.18 16.47 14.67
N GLN A 353 -0.20 15.34 14.07
CA GLN A 353 -1.47 14.65 14.29
C GLN A 353 -1.16 13.37 15.07
N PRO A 354 -1.68 13.25 16.30
CA PRO A 354 -1.39 12.10 17.14
C PRO A 354 -1.99 10.83 16.56
N LEU A 355 -1.26 9.72 16.66
CA LEU A 355 -1.74 8.42 16.21
C LEU A 355 -2.82 7.89 17.16
N ASN A 356 -4.07 7.93 16.71
CA ASN A 356 -5.21 7.42 17.48
C ASN A 356 -5.23 5.89 17.52
N ILE A 357 -5.25 5.31 18.73
CA ILE A 357 -5.21 3.85 18.97
C ILE A 357 -6.31 3.44 19.96
N ASP A 358 -7.17 2.51 19.57
CA ASP A 358 -8.24 1.96 20.42
C ASP A 358 -7.72 0.87 21.40
N LEU A 359 -6.90 1.27 22.37
CA LEU A 359 -6.39 0.35 23.40
C LEU A 359 -7.51 -0.23 24.28
N ARG A 360 -8.59 0.52 24.56
CA ARG A 360 -9.73 0.01 25.36
C ARG A 360 -10.44 -1.14 24.65
N GLY A 361 -10.63 -1.04 23.33
CA GLY A 361 -11.15 -2.10 22.49
C GLY A 361 -10.26 -3.33 22.45
N ILE A 362 -8.96 -3.13 22.24
CA ILE A 362 -7.97 -4.22 22.24
C ILE A 362 -7.98 -4.96 23.59
N TYR A 363 -8.01 -4.26 24.71
CA TYR A 363 -8.08 -4.88 26.04
C TYR A 363 -9.41 -5.61 26.29
N PHE A 364 -10.54 -5.05 25.82
CA PHE A 364 -11.85 -5.72 25.92
C PHE A 364 -11.85 -7.04 25.16
N GLU A 365 -11.41 -7.02 23.90
CA GLU A 365 -11.38 -8.20 23.04
C GLU A 365 -10.40 -9.26 23.61
N LEU A 366 -9.15 -8.89 23.92
CA LEU A 366 -8.15 -9.83 24.46
C LEU A 366 -8.56 -10.48 25.77
N PHE A 367 -9.02 -9.70 26.75
CA PHE A 367 -9.20 -10.20 28.12
C PHE A 367 -10.65 -10.59 28.45
N GLU A 368 -11.63 -9.81 27.97
CA GLU A 368 -13.03 -10.02 28.33
C GLU A 368 -13.72 -11.01 27.35
N VAL A 369 -13.34 -11.03 26.06
CA VAL A 369 -13.97 -11.88 25.02
C VAL A 369 -13.18 -13.15 24.69
N TYR A 370 -11.89 -13.01 24.41
CA TYR A 370 -11.02 -14.11 23.93
C TYR A 370 -10.16 -14.75 25.02
N GLN A 371 -10.00 -14.09 26.18
CA GLN A 371 -9.31 -14.59 27.37
C GLN A 371 -7.85 -15.02 27.10
N ALA A 372 -7.10 -14.19 26.36
CA ALA A 372 -5.74 -14.48 25.89
C ALA A 372 -4.70 -14.68 27.03
N ASP A 373 -4.98 -14.18 28.22
CA ASP A 373 -4.18 -14.34 29.44
C ASP A 373 -4.56 -15.58 30.27
N HIS A 374 -5.68 -16.23 29.96
CA HIS A 374 -6.23 -17.30 30.80
C HIS A 374 -5.35 -18.56 30.80
N ASN A 375 -4.94 -18.99 32.01
CA ASN A 375 -3.97 -20.05 32.25
C ASN A 375 -2.63 -19.83 31.51
N ASN A 376 -2.16 -18.59 31.37
CA ASN A 376 -0.86 -18.26 30.75
C ASN A 376 0.07 -17.51 31.71
N ASP A 377 0.77 -18.24 32.57
CA ASP A 377 1.68 -17.69 33.60
C ASP A 377 2.82 -16.82 33.00
N ASN A 378 3.18 -17.08 31.75
CA ASN A 378 4.19 -16.31 31.02
C ASN A 378 3.66 -14.93 30.60
N TRP A 379 2.42 -14.85 30.14
CA TRP A 379 1.79 -13.65 29.56
C TRP A 379 0.45 -13.34 30.23
N ASN A 380 0.53 -12.81 31.45
CA ASN A 380 -0.63 -12.31 32.19
C ASN A 380 -1.11 -10.94 31.66
N GLN A 381 -2.29 -10.51 32.12
CA GLN A 381 -2.92 -9.24 31.71
C GLN A 381 -1.99 -8.01 31.86
N GLU A 382 -1.21 -7.94 32.93
CA GLU A 382 -0.31 -6.80 33.21
C GLU A 382 0.82 -6.72 32.17
N LYS A 383 1.51 -7.84 31.91
CA LYS A 383 2.58 -7.92 30.90
C LYS A 383 2.05 -7.61 29.50
N ILE A 384 0.88 -8.13 29.14
CA ILE A 384 0.25 -7.87 27.84
C ILE A 384 -0.10 -6.38 27.69
N LYS A 385 -0.74 -5.77 28.71
CA LYS A 385 -1.04 -4.33 28.72
C LYS A 385 0.22 -3.49 28.59
N ALA A 386 1.29 -3.82 29.34
CA ALA A 386 2.57 -3.12 29.26
C ALA A 386 3.21 -3.22 27.87
N LEU A 387 3.15 -4.40 27.23
CA LEU A 387 3.67 -4.61 25.88
C LEU A 387 2.88 -3.83 24.82
N LEU A 388 1.55 -3.81 24.91
CA LEU A 388 0.68 -3.03 24.01
C LEU A 388 0.86 -1.52 24.19
N SER A 389 1.00 -1.02 25.42
CA SER A 389 1.34 0.39 25.68
C SER A 389 2.73 0.75 25.15
N LYS A 390 3.70 -0.18 25.22
CA LYS A 390 5.02 -0.01 24.61
C LYS A 390 4.92 0.07 23.08
N ALA A 391 4.08 -0.77 22.47
CA ALA A 391 3.82 -0.74 21.03
C ALA A 391 3.14 0.55 20.60
N ALA A 392 2.15 1.05 21.35
CA ALA A 392 1.48 2.33 21.07
C ALA A 392 2.45 3.51 21.15
N ASN A 393 3.27 3.59 22.21
CA ASN A 393 4.31 4.61 22.34
C ASN A 393 5.38 4.54 21.24
N TYR A 394 5.73 3.32 20.81
CA TYR A 394 6.65 3.10 19.69
C TYR A 394 6.04 3.57 18.35
N ALA A 395 4.78 3.20 18.09
CA ALA A 395 4.07 3.56 16.88
C ALA A 395 3.89 5.07 16.74
N GLU A 396 3.46 5.75 17.81
CA GLU A 396 3.35 7.21 17.82
C GLU A 396 4.72 7.89 17.63
N LYS A 397 5.74 7.49 18.40
CA LYS A 397 7.01 8.21 18.40
C LYS A 397 7.87 7.99 17.15
N PHE A 398 7.88 6.78 16.60
CA PHE A 398 8.82 6.39 15.54
C PHE A 398 8.12 6.06 14.22
N VAL A 399 6.99 5.36 14.27
CA VAL A 399 6.31 4.93 13.04
C VAL A 399 5.50 6.08 12.43
N ASN A 400 4.81 6.89 13.24
CA ASN A 400 4.12 8.10 12.79
C ASN A 400 5.12 9.19 12.35
N GLN A 401 6.33 9.25 12.94
CA GLN A 401 7.41 10.08 12.41
C GLN A 401 7.91 9.58 11.05
N GLY A 402 8.24 8.28 10.95
CA GLY A 402 8.70 7.69 9.69
C GLY A 402 7.68 7.78 8.56
N LYS A 403 6.38 7.78 8.87
CA LYS A 403 5.28 8.07 7.94
C LYS A 403 5.39 9.45 7.29
N ARG A 404 5.77 10.48 8.05
CA ARG A 404 5.91 11.86 7.56
C ARG A 404 7.17 12.03 6.72
N ASP A 405 8.29 11.51 7.22
CA ASP A 405 9.58 11.56 6.50
C ASP A 405 9.50 10.80 5.16
N ALA A 406 8.64 9.77 5.09
CA ALA A 406 8.34 9.00 3.89
C ALA A 406 7.69 9.82 2.76
N GLU A 407 6.78 10.73 3.07
CA GLU A 407 6.14 11.58 2.04
C GLU A 407 7.09 12.63 1.49
N VAL A 408 7.99 13.15 2.33
CA VAL A 408 8.95 14.20 1.95
C VAL A 408 10.16 13.63 1.19
N THR A 409 10.65 12.47 1.61
CA THR A 409 11.96 11.94 1.18
C THR A 409 11.85 10.70 0.29
N GLY A 410 10.82 9.88 0.50
CA GLY A 410 10.71 8.55 -0.10
C GLY A 410 11.91 7.65 0.22
N ILE A 411 12.33 6.86 -0.76
CA ILE A 411 13.58 6.11 -0.77
C ILE A 411 14.46 6.65 -1.91
N LEU A 412 15.76 6.76 -1.66
CA LEU A 412 16.74 7.10 -2.70
C LEU A 412 17.47 5.83 -3.18
N PHE A 413 17.49 5.60 -4.49
CA PHE A 413 18.34 4.59 -5.12
C PHE A 413 19.58 5.25 -5.71
N ARG A 414 20.77 4.80 -5.29
CA ARG A 414 22.04 5.22 -5.88
C ARG A 414 22.56 4.13 -6.82
N PRO A 415 22.51 4.32 -8.16
CA PRO A 415 23.19 3.43 -9.08
C PRO A 415 24.71 3.62 -8.95
N GLY A 416 25.40 2.58 -8.50
CA GLY A 416 26.87 2.51 -8.50
C GLY A 416 27.44 2.16 -9.87
N GLU A 417 28.74 2.42 -10.08
CA GLU A 417 29.43 2.07 -11.34
C GLU A 417 29.71 0.56 -11.41
N GLU A 418 29.92 -0.09 -10.26
CA GLU A 418 29.95 -1.55 -10.13
C GLU A 418 28.69 -2.11 -9.44
N PHE A 419 28.36 -3.39 -9.73
CA PHE A 419 27.26 -4.13 -9.10
C PHE A 419 27.30 -4.17 -7.56
N LYS A 420 28.45 -3.85 -6.95
CA LYS A 420 28.74 -3.91 -5.51
C LYS A 420 28.55 -2.58 -4.78
N GLU A 421 28.36 -1.49 -5.52
CA GLU A 421 28.23 -0.13 -4.97
C GLU A 421 26.78 0.38 -4.96
N GLN A 422 25.83 -0.42 -5.44
CA GLN A 422 24.42 -0.07 -5.48
C GLN A 422 23.82 -0.09 -4.06
N ALA A 423 23.24 1.04 -3.66
CA ALA A 423 22.65 1.23 -2.34
C ALA A 423 21.27 1.87 -2.44
N ILE A 424 20.32 1.26 -1.72
CA ILE A 424 19.05 1.88 -1.35
C ILE A 424 19.27 2.61 -0.03
N ILE A 425 18.87 3.87 0.04
CA ILE A 425 19.01 4.73 1.22
C ILE A 425 17.63 5.03 1.79
N ALA A 426 17.42 4.62 3.04
CA ALA A 426 16.22 4.90 3.80
C ALA A 426 16.29 6.27 4.53
N PRO A 427 15.16 6.87 4.93
CA PRO A 427 15.16 8.03 5.82
C PRO A 427 15.72 7.67 7.22
N GLU A 428 16.40 8.60 7.88
CA GLU A 428 17.02 8.39 9.22
C GLU A 428 16.03 7.86 10.28
N SER A 429 14.75 8.24 10.19
CA SER A 429 13.68 7.71 11.06
C SER A 429 13.43 6.21 10.91
N TYR A 430 13.76 5.60 9.76
CA TYR A 430 13.71 4.14 9.58
C TYR A 430 14.87 3.47 10.29
N HIS A 431 16.08 4.04 10.27
CA HIS A 431 17.22 3.54 11.06
C HIS A 431 16.93 3.63 12.56
N THR A 432 16.44 4.78 13.01
CA THR A 432 16.08 5.01 14.42
C THR A 432 14.90 4.13 14.86
N GLY A 433 13.84 4.03 14.05
CA GLY A 433 12.69 3.18 14.31
C GLY A 433 13.06 1.71 14.40
N TRP A 434 13.81 1.19 13.41
CA TRP A 434 14.33 -0.18 13.43
C TRP A 434 15.10 -0.49 14.71
N LYS A 435 16.08 0.34 15.08
CA LYS A 435 16.86 0.15 16.30
C LYS A 435 16.00 0.12 17.57
N GLU A 436 15.04 1.03 17.68
CA GLU A 436 14.15 1.09 18.86
C GLU A 436 13.11 -0.04 18.88
N TYR A 437 12.74 -0.61 17.73
CA TYR A 437 11.88 -1.80 17.61
C TYR A 437 12.53 -3.05 18.24
N TYR A 438 13.78 -3.34 17.88
CA TYR A 438 14.50 -4.50 18.41
C TYR A 438 14.92 -4.30 19.87
N LYS A 439 15.34 -3.08 20.24
CA LYS A 439 15.56 -2.68 21.64
C LYS A 439 14.28 -2.75 22.49
N ALA A 440 13.11 -2.57 21.88
CA ALA A 440 11.84 -2.81 22.55
C ALA A 440 11.52 -4.31 22.75
N GLY A 441 12.27 -5.22 22.11
CA GLY A 441 12.11 -6.67 22.20
C GLY A 441 11.11 -7.25 21.19
N PHE A 442 10.56 -6.44 20.28
CA PHE A 442 9.51 -6.87 19.36
C PHE A 442 10.01 -7.89 18.32
N GLY A 443 11.29 -7.82 17.91
CA GLY A 443 11.91 -8.80 17.01
C GLY A 443 11.99 -10.25 17.54
N ARG A 444 11.65 -10.48 18.81
CA ARG A 444 11.72 -11.80 19.48
C ARG A 444 10.35 -12.38 19.84
N MET A 445 9.25 -11.72 19.48
CA MET A 445 7.90 -12.09 19.94
C MET A 445 7.45 -13.48 19.48
N SER A 446 7.66 -13.79 18.19
CA SER A 446 7.19 -15.02 17.53
C SER A 446 8.11 -16.23 17.73
N THR A 447 9.36 -16.03 18.13
CA THR A 447 10.36 -17.11 18.19
C THR A 447 10.19 -17.94 19.48
N PRO A 448 10.40 -19.28 19.44
CA PRO A 448 10.40 -20.13 20.63
C PRO A 448 11.45 -19.75 21.68
N LYS A 449 11.16 -19.99 22.96
CA LYS A 449 12.04 -19.64 24.09
C LYS A 449 13.36 -20.40 24.10
N HIS A 450 13.32 -21.69 23.71
CA HIS A 450 14.53 -22.50 23.61
C HIS A 450 15.51 -22.01 22.53
N LEU A 451 15.04 -21.14 21.62
CA LEU A 451 15.86 -20.44 20.62
C LEU A 451 16.12 -18.97 20.98
N GLY A 452 15.81 -18.53 22.21
CA GLY A 452 16.05 -17.16 22.69
C GLY A 452 14.91 -16.15 22.44
N GLY A 453 13.75 -16.63 21.98
CA GLY A 453 12.55 -15.82 21.79
C GLY A 453 11.67 -15.64 23.04
N LEU A 454 10.52 -14.99 22.86
CA LEU A 454 9.62 -14.58 23.95
C LEU A 454 8.30 -15.38 24.03
N GLU A 455 7.91 -16.08 22.96
CA GLU A 455 6.64 -16.80 22.82
C GLU A 455 5.42 -15.95 23.26
N VAL A 456 5.29 -14.76 22.67
CA VAL A 456 4.09 -13.92 22.84
C VAL A 456 2.91 -14.62 22.15
N PRO A 457 1.69 -14.67 22.75
CA PRO A 457 0.51 -15.17 22.05
C PRO A 457 0.28 -14.42 20.73
N GLU A 458 -0.01 -15.13 19.66
CA GLU A 458 -0.23 -14.55 18.33
C GLU A 458 -1.42 -13.58 18.32
N SER A 459 -2.44 -13.82 19.17
CA SER A 459 -3.53 -12.87 19.43
C SER A 459 -3.05 -11.51 19.90
N VAL A 460 -1.96 -11.46 20.69
CA VAL A 460 -1.32 -10.22 21.17
C VAL A 460 -0.38 -9.64 20.11
N GLN A 461 0.37 -10.49 19.39
CA GLN A 461 1.25 -10.06 18.29
C GLN A 461 0.45 -9.37 17.17
N ASP A 462 -0.72 -9.90 16.82
CA ASP A 462 -1.66 -9.34 15.85
C ASP A 462 -2.06 -7.88 16.19
N TYR A 463 -2.39 -7.58 17.44
CA TYR A 463 -2.68 -6.19 17.83
C TYR A 463 -1.43 -5.29 17.87
N ILE A 464 -0.23 -5.83 18.14
CA ILE A 464 1.02 -5.06 18.04
C ILE A 464 1.27 -4.69 16.58
N SER A 465 1.08 -5.62 15.65
CA SER A 465 1.16 -5.37 14.20
C SER A 465 0.06 -4.43 13.71
N GLU A 466 -1.16 -4.49 14.25
CA GLU A 466 -2.22 -3.51 13.98
C GLU A 466 -1.81 -2.10 14.41
N ILE A 467 -1.28 -1.95 15.64
CA ILE A 467 -0.82 -0.68 16.20
C ILE A 467 0.31 -0.05 15.36
N ILE A 468 1.29 -0.86 14.95
CA ILE A 468 2.39 -0.40 14.07
C ILE A 468 1.84 0.01 12.70
N SER A 469 0.97 -0.83 12.12
CA SER A 469 0.40 -0.59 10.80
C SER A 469 -0.58 0.58 10.76
N ALA A 470 -1.24 0.92 11.88
CA ALA A 470 -2.05 2.13 12.01
C ALA A 470 -1.23 3.41 11.79
N GLY A 471 0.03 3.40 12.25
CA GLY A 471 1.04 4.42 11.95
C GLY A 471 1.49 4.35 10.49
N SER A 472 2.24 3.30 10.13
CA SER A 472 2.74 3.11 8.77
C SER A 472 2.87 1.62 8.44
N PRO A 473 2.09 1.10 7.48
CA PRO A 473 2.23 -0.29 7.03
C PRO A 473 3.52 -0.47 6.22
N ALA A 474 4.06 0.59 5.61
CA ALA A 474 5.35 0.56 4.91
C ALA A 474 6.50 0.22 5.86
N MET A 475 6.57 0.85 7.04
CA MET A 475 7.55 0.47 8.06
C MET A 475 7.26 -0.93 8.63
N GLY A 476 5.99 -1.31 8.77
CA GLY A 476 5.58 -2.68 9.13
C GLY A 476 6.25 -3.76 8.27
N THR A 477 6.33 -3.57 6.95
CA THR A 477 6.91 -4.58 6.03
C THR A 477 8.34 -5.03 6.38
N TYR A 478 9.19 -4.14 6.89
CA TYR A 478 10.56 -4.47 7.30
C TYR A 478 10.57 -5.45 8.49
N PHE A 479 9.71 -5.19 9.49
CA PHE A 479 9.60 -6.04 10.69
C PHE A 479 8.93 -7.37 10.37
N GLY A 480 7.86 -7.35 9.57
CA GLY A 480 7.11 -8.54 9.16
C GLY A 480 7.95 -9.55 8.39
N LEU A 481 8.64 -9.09 7.35
CA LEU A 481 9.50 -9.94 6.52
C LEU A 481 10.66 -10.54 7.33
N THR A 482 11.25 -9.77 8.26
CA THR A 482 12.32 -10.27 9.14
C THR A 482 11.80 -11.29 10.13
N GLN A 483 10.63 -11.07 10.74
CA GLN A 483 9.98 -12.05 11.60
C GLN A 483 9.57 -13.32 10.86
N GLY A 484 9.03 -13.21 9.65
CA GLY A 484 8.70 -14.36 8.80
C GLY A 484 9.94 -15.14 8.35
N ALA A 485 11.07 -14.45 8.09
CA ALA A 485 12.35 -15.10 7.85
C ALA A 485 12.87 -15.81 9.11
N ALA A 486 12.79 -15.18 10.30
CA ALA A 486 13.15 -15.80 11.58
C ALA A 486 12.25 -17.01 11.89
N LEU A 487 10.96 -16.96 11.55
CA LEU A 487 10.02 -18.08 11.65
C LEU A 487 10.42 -19.23 10.70
N ILE A 488 10.91 -18.94 9.49
CA ILE A 488 11.44 -19.97 8.57
C ILE A 488 12.78 -20.55 9.07
N MET A 489 13.68 -19.75 9.64
CA MET A 489 14.94 -20.23 10.22
C MET A 489 14.70 -21.10 11.45
N SER A 490 13.85 -20.68 12.38
CA SER A 490 13.50 -21.46 13.58
C SER A 490 12.79 -22.78 13.24
N THR A 491 11.91 -22.78 12.24
CA THR A 491 11.12 -23.98 11.87
C THR A 491 11.88 -24.95 10.96
N PHE A 492 12.56 -24.44 9.92
CA PHE A 492 13.15 -25.26 8.85
C PHE A 492 14.67 -25.09 8.66
N GLY A 493 15.30 -24.18 9.39
CA GLY A 493 16.76 -24.01 9.35
C GLY A 493 17.50 -25.21 9.96
N GLY A 494 18.67 -25.51 9.40
CA GLY A 494 19.63 -26.40 10.04
C GLY A 494 20.27 -25.73 11.27
N ASP A 495 21.03 -26.49 12.05
CA ASP A 495 21.56 -26.04 13.35
C ASP A 495 22.37 -24.74 13.24
N TRP A 496 23.26 -24.64 12.25
CA TRP A 496 24.00 -23.38 11.96
C TRP A 496 23.08 -22.17 11.72
N MET A 497 21.97 -22.33 10.99
CA MET A 497 21.02 -21.24 10.74
C MET A 497 20.31 -20.81 12.03
N LYS A 498 20.02 -21.75 12.93
CA LYS A 498 19.38 -21.49 14.23
C LYS A 498 20.34 -20.88 15.26
N GLU A 499 21.61 -21.28 15.24
CA GLU A 499 22.63 -20.82 16.18
C GLU A 499 23.30 -19.50 15.78
N LYS A 500 23.41 -19.20 14.48
CA LYS A 500 24.19 -18.05 13.97
C LYS A 500 23.33 -16.99 13.28
N VAL A 501 22.45 -17.39 12.36
CA VAL A 501 21.64 -16.45 11.56
C VAL A 501 20.41 -15.96 12.33
N LEU A 502 19.64 -16.87 12.93
CA LEU A 502 18.41 -16.54 13.66
C LEU A 502 18.61 -15.49 14.78
N PRO A 503 19.68 -15.52 15.61
CA PRO A 503 19.93 -14.45 16.59
C PRO A 503 20.07 -13.06 15.97
N ARG A 504 20.74 -12.95 14.81
CA ARG A 504 20.97 -11.67 14.10
C ARG A 504 19.70 -11.12 13.45
N LEU A 505 18.75 -11.98 13.07
CA LEU A 505 17.40 -11.59 12.67
C LEU A 505 16.56 -11.15 13.88
N MET A 506 16.74 -11.80 15.03
CA MET A 506 16.00 -11.54 16.28
C MET A 506 16.41 -10.28 17.04
N ASP A 507 17.63 -9.76 16.82
CA ASP A 507 18.11 -8.50 17.39
C ASP A 507 18.20 -7.35 16.37
N GLY A 508 17.88 -7.62 15.11
CA GLY A 508 17.85 -6.63 14.04
C GLY A 508 19.22 -6.21 13.54
N THR A 509 20.28 -6.96 13.84
CA THR A 509 21.58 -6.73 13.21
C THR A 509 21.49 -6.97 11.69
N ASP A 510 20.76 -8.01 11.28
CA ASP A 510 20.46 -8.34 9.89
C ASP A 510 18.94 -8.31 9.63
N GLN A 511 18.56 -8.16 8.36
CA GLN A 511 17.17 -8.32 7.89
C GLN A 511 16.99 -9.64 7.13
N GLY A 512 15.76 -10.19 7.14
CA GLY A 512 15.33 -11.23 6.21
C GLY A 512 14.26 -10.75 5.22
N THR A 513 14.22 -11.33 4.02
CA THR A 513 13.18 -11.08 3.00
C THR A 513 12.89 -12.33 2.17
N MET A 514 11.81 -12.33 1.41
CA MET A 514 11.34 -13.46 0.59
C MET A 514 11.44 -13.14 -0.91
N CYS A 515 12.05 -14.03 -1.70
CA CYS A 515 12.33 -13.80 -3.11
C CYS A 515 11.70 -14.86 -4.03
N LEU A 516 10.42 -14.65 -4.37
CA LEU A 516 9.59 -15.60 -5.12
C LEU A 516 9.46 -15.21 -6.59
N THR A 517 8.87 -14.03 -6.83
CA THR A 517 8.27 -13.58 -8.09
C THR A 517 9.28 -13.32 -9.19
N GLU A 518 8.94 -13.70 -10.41
CA GLU A 518 9.66 -13.36 -11.64
C GLU A 518 8.70 -12.71 -12.65
N ALA A 519 9.20 -12.04 -13.69
CA ALA A 519 8.37 -11.31 -14.67
C ALA A 519 7.27 -12.18 -15.33
N GLN A 520 7.53 -13.47 -15.50
CA GLN A 520 6.60 -14.48 -16.03
C GLN A 520 5.95 -15.36 -14.95
N ALA A 521 6.28 -15.18 -13.66
CA ALA A 521 5.90 -16.06 -12.56
C ALA A 521 5.51 -15.27 -11.31
N GLY A 522 4.30 -14.70 -11.33
CA GLY A 522 3.60 -14.17 -10.16
C GLY A 522 2.69 -15.24 -9.54
N SER A 523 1.39 -15.17 -9.82
CA SER A 523 0.40 -16.17 -9.33
C SER A 523 0.71 -17.61 -9.74
N ASP A 524 1.41 -17.84 -10.85
CA ASP A 524 1.93 -19.15 -11.24
C ASP A 524 3.41 -19.33 -10.84
N LEU A 525 3.63 -19.65 -9.56
CA LEU A 525 4.97 -19.96 -9.06
C LEU A 525 5.56 -21.27 -9.64
N ALA A 526 4.80 -22.08 -10.39
CA ALA A 526 5.38 -23.22 -11.11
C ALA A 526 6.24 -22.77 -12.31
N ALA A 527 6.00 -21.55 -12.82
CA ALA A 527 6.68 -20.96 -13.96
C ALA A 527 8.03 -20.28 -13.65
N VAL A 528 8.49 -20.28 -12.38
CA VAL A 528 9.80 -19.72 -12.01
C VAL A 528 10.95 -20.37 -12.79
N THR A 529 11.95 -19.59 -13.15
CA THR A 529 13.10 -20.00 -13.98
C THR A 529 14.43 -19.90 -13.25
N THR A 530 14.50 -19.16 -12.13
CA THR A 530 15.69 -19.10 -11.27
C THR A 530 16.16 -20.52 -10.93
N SER A 531 17.41 -20.83 -11.23
CA SER A 531 18.01 -22.14 -11.01
C SER A 531 18.93 -22.15 -9.79
N ALA A 532 19.12 -23.35 -9.24
CA ALA A 532 20.03 -23.64 -8.15
C ALA A 532 20.89 -24.85 -8.52
N LYS A 533 22.20 -24.63 -8.68
CA LYS A 533 23.18 -25.64 -9.06
C LYS A 533 24.06 -25.98 -7.87
N ARG A 534 24.04 -27.24 -7.41
CA ARG A 534 24.90 -27.65 -6.28
C ARG A 534 26.38 -27.49 -6.65
N MET A 535 27.14 -26.86 -5.76
CA MET A 535 28.58 -26.71 -5.90
C MET A 535 29.28 -28.06 -5.69
N LYS A 536 30.37 -28.29 -6.41
CA LYS A 536 31.11 -29.56 -6.32
C LYS A 536 31.76 -29.69 -4.95
N ASP A 537 31.62 -30.87 -4.33
CA ASP A 537 32.19 -31.23 -3.03
C ASP A 537 31.80 -30.25 -1.89
N SER A 538 30.59 -29.66 -1.97
CA SER A 538 30.05 -28.69 -1.01
C SER A 538 28.53 -28.82 -0.86
N ASP A 539 27.99 -28.30 0.25
CA ASP A 539 26.55 -28.16 0.50
C ASP A 539 25.94 -26.83 0.03
N LEU A 540 26.77 -25.94 -0.50
CA LEU A 540 26.35 -24.69 -1.14
C LEU A 540 25.78 -24.91 -2.54
N PHE A 541 24.94 -23.97 -2.96
CA PHE A 541 24.37 -23.89 -4.30
C PHE A 541 24.70 -22.54 -4.94
N GLU A 542 25.01 -22.55 -6.24
CA GLU A 542 25.05 -21.36 -7.10
C GLU A 542 23.61 -21.06 -7.55
N ILE A 543 23.10 -19.89 -7.18
CA ILE A 543 21.76 -19.41 -7.51
C ILE A 543 21.84 -18.41 -8.65
N SER A 544 21.05 -18.61 -9.71
CA SER A 544 21.08 -17.78 -10.91
C SER A 544 19.67 -17.47 -11.42
N GLY A 545 19.35 -16.18 -11.55
CA GLY A 545 18.05 -15.69 -12.01
C GLY A 545 17.78 -14.24 -11.63
N THR A 546 16.61 -13.71 -12.02
CA THR A 546 16.14 -12.37 -11.62
C THR A 546 14.80 -12.50 -10.92
N LYS A 547 14.67 -11.85 -9.76
CA LYS A 547 13.45 -11.73 -8.99
C LYS A 547 12.95 -10.29 -9.03
N ILE A 548 11.64 -10.10 -9.06
CA ILE A 548 10.99 -8.78 -9.13
C ILE A 548 10.03 -8.59 -7.96
N PHE A 549 9.70 -7.33 -7.67
CA PHE A 549 8.79 -6.95 -6.59
C PHE A 549 9.23 -7.45 -5.20
N ILE A 550 10.54 -7.46 -4.94
CA ILE A 550 11.07 -7.90 -3.64
C ILE A 550 11.00 -6.77 -2.63
N THR A 551 9.99 -6.84 -1.78
CA THR A 551 9.78 -5.93 -0.64
C THR A 551 10.96 -6.01 0.32
N SER A 552 11.49 -4.85 0.69
CA SER A 552 12.70 -4.66 1.49
C SER A 552 13.87 -5.55 1.03
N GLY A 553 14.02 -5.70 -0.29
CA GLY A 553 15.09 -6.49 -0.91
C GLY A 553 16.50 -5.94 -0.66
N ASP A 554 16.62 -4.62 -0.44
CA ASP A 554 17.88 -3.95 -0.16
C ASP A 554 17.60 -2.60 0.57
N HIS A 555 18.55 -2.15 1.40
CA HIS A 555 18.62 -0.84 2.08
C HIS A 555 19.90 -0.75 2.93
N ASP A 556 20.14 0.40 3.55
CA ASP A 556 21.28 0.72 4.42
C ASP A 556 21.00 0.61 5.94
N ILE A 557 19.79 0.19 6.34
CA ILE A 557 19.40 0.07 7.77
C ILE A 557 20.17 -1.03 8.54
N THR A 558 20.54 -2.13 7.90
CA THR A 558 21.10 -3.35 8.54
C THR A 558 22.49 -3.70 8.01
N GLU A 559 23.24 -4.53 8.75
CA GLU A 559 24.57 -5.00 8.34
C GLU A 559 24.49 -5.95 7.12
N ASN A 560 23.49 -6.83 7.09
CA ASN A 560 23.27 -7.77 5.98
C ASN A 560 21.77 -8.01 5.70
N HIS A 561 21.51 -8.64 4.55
CA HIS A 561 20.17 -9.03 4.07
C HIS A 561 20.16 -10.52 3.69
N TRP A 562 19.34 -11.29 4.38
CA TRP A 562 19.16 -12.72 4.16
C TRP A 562 17.95 -12.98 3.27
N HIS A 563 18.20 -13.26 1.99
CA HIS A 563 17.16 -13.53 1.00
C HIS A 563 16.73 -15.00 1.04
N ILE A 564 15.45 -15.26 1.23
CA ILE A 564 14.84 -16.59 1.14
C ILE A 564 14.35 -16.78 -0.30
N VAL A 565 15.21 -17.35 -1.14
CA VAL A 565 15.03 -17.42 -2.61
C VAL A 565 14.36 -18.72 -3.03
N LEU A 566 13.30 -18.60 -3.84
CA LEU A 566 12.59 -19.70 -4.48
C LEU A 566 13.26 -20.06 -5.82
N ALA A 567 13.92 -21.23 -5.90
CA ALA A 567 14.68 -21.64 -7.09
C ALA A 567 14.54 -23.14 -7.41
N LYS A 568 14.81 -23.52 -8.67
CA LYS A 568 14.71 -24.91 -9.16
C LYS A 568 16.06 -25.63 -9.14
N ILE A 569 16.15 -26.79 -8.49
CA ILE A 569 17.40 -27.56 -8.44
C ILE A 569 17.70 -28.22 -9.79
N GLU A 570 18.84 -27.87 -10.37
CA GLU A 570 19.33 -28.44 -11.63
C GLU A 570 19.64 -29.94 -11.50
N GLY A 571 19.52 -30.68 -12.61
CA GLY A 571 19.87 -32.10 -12.67
C GLY A 571 18.90 -33.08 -11.98
N THR A 572 17.87 -32.61 -11.28
CA THR A 572 16.88 -33.47 -10.59
C THR A 572 15.92 -34.22 -11.53
N GLY A 573 15.72 -33.73 -12.75
CA GLY A 573 14.73 -34.25 -13.71
C GLY A 573 13.26 -33.96 -13.34
N LEU A 574 13.01 -33.32 -12.20
CA LEU A 574 11.67 -32.94 -11.74
C LEU A 574 11.15 -31.72 -12.49
N LYS A 575 9.82 -31.52 -12.49
CA LYS A 575 9.14 -30.45 -13.23
C LYS A 575 8.09 -29.73 -12.38
N GLY A 576 7.79 -28.49 -12.76
CA GLY A 576 6.82 -27.64 -12.06
C GLY A 576 7.22 -27.36 -10.62
N THR A 577 6.24 -27.30 -9.73
CA THR A 577 6.42 -27.07 -8.29
C THR A 577 7.30 -28.11 -7.59
N LYS A 578 7.37 -29.34 -8.10
CA LYS A 578 8.18 -30.43 -7.54
C LYS A 578 9.68 -30.26 -7.71
N ALA A 579 10.12 -29.34 -8.58
CA ALA A 579 11.54 -29.03 -8.77
C ALA A 579 12.05 -27.91 -7.84
N ILE A 580 11.16 -27.29 -7.06
CA ILE A 580 11.41 -26.03 -6.35
C ILE A 580 11.88 -26.29 -4.91
N SER A 581 12.93 -25.56 -4.52
CA SER A 581 13.50 -25.50 -3.17
C SER A 581 13.62 -24.06 -2.69
N LEU A 582 13.86 -23.89 -1.39
CA LEU A 582 14.19 -22.62 -0.76
C LEU A 582 15.67 -22.55 -0.41
N PHE A 583 16.27 -21.39 -0.67
CA PHE A 583 17.68 -21.12 -0.42
C PHE A 583 17.83 -19.85 0.41
N LEU A 584 18.71 -19.89 1.40
CA LEU A 584 19.15 -18.74 2.16
C LEU A 584 20.36 -18.13 1.45
N VAL A 585 20.22 -16.91 0.93
CA VAL A 585 21.23 -16.22 0.12
C VAL A 585 21.52 -14.85 0.74
N PRO A 586 22.67 -14.64 1.41
CA PRO A 586 23.00 -13.34 1.98
C PRO A 586 23.38 -12.33 0.88
N LYS A 587 23.21 -11.03 1.14
CA LYS A 587 23.75 -9.93 0.29
C LYS A 587 25.27 -9.89 0.39
N PHE A 588 25.79 -9.85 1.60
CA PHE A 588 27.22 -9.91 1.88
C PHE A 588 27.59 -11.34 2.27
N TRP A 589 28.58 -11.93 1.60
CA TRP A 589 29.08 -13.25 1.92
C TRP A 589 29.75 -13.24 3.31
N THR A 590 29.51 -14.30 4.09
CA THR A 590 29.98 -14.40 5.47
C THR A 590 30.81 -15.65 5.75
N ASP A 591 31.58 -15.59 6.82
CA ASP A 591 32.19 -16.75 7.47
C ASP A 591 31.14 -17.58 8.27
N GLU A 592 31.61 -18.60 8.99
CA GLU A 592 30.78 -19.49 9.81
C GLU A 592 30.16 -18.80 11.04
N ASP A 593 30.70 -17.66 11.49
CA ASP A 593 30.21 -16.83 12.59
C ASP A 593 29.34 -15.66 12.11
N CYS A 594 28.97 -15.64 10.82
CA CYS A 594 28.24 -14.56 10.13
C CYS A 594 29.00 -13.22 10.03
N GLY A 595 30.32 -13.22 10.20
CA GLY A 595 31.18 -12.07 9.91
C GLY A 595 31.30 -11.82 8.40
N ILE A 596 31.19 -10.57 7.95
CA ILE A 596 31.21 -10.20 6.53
C ILE A 596 32.63 -10.36 5.95
N GLU A 597 32.79 -11.28 5.00
CA GLU A 597 34.03 -11.50 4.23
C GLU A 597 34.05 -10.69 2.92
N GLY A 598 32.89 -10.33 2.37
CA GLY A 598 32.79 -9.59 1.12
C GLY A 598 31.37 -9.62 0.51
N PHE A 599 31.27 -9.37 -0.78
CA PHE A 599 29.99 -9.40 -1.50
C PHE A 599 29.62 -10.81 -1.95
N ASN A 600 28.35 -11.19 -1.79
CA ASN A 600 27.75 -12.23 -2.62
C ASN A 600 27.34 -11.60 -3.97
N GLU A 601 27.23 -12.40 -5.04
CA GLU A 601 26.88 -11.88 -6.37
C GLU A 601 25.34 -11.69 -6.50
N VAL A 602 24.77 -10.91 -5.57
CA VAL A 602 23.36 -10.49 -5.50
C VAL A 602 23.32 -8.97 -5.68
N ALA A 603 22.49 -8.46 -6.58
CA ALA A 603 22.46 -7.02 -6.87
C ALA A 603 21.06 -6.46 -7.16
N THR A 604 20.87 -5.20 -6.75
CA THR A 604 19.62 -4.43 -6.87
C THR A 604 19.60 -3.65 -8.18
N GLN A 605 19.02 -4.24 -9.23
CA GLN A 605 19.02 -3.65 -10.57
C GLN A 605 18.22 -2.35 -10.66
N SER A 606 17.10 -2.26 -9.93
CA SER A 606 16.20 -1.10 -9.88
C SER A 606 15.25 -1.20 -8.69
N ILE A 607 14.61 -0.06 -8.38
CA ILE A 607 13.45 0.01 -7.49
C ILE A 607 12.18 0.35 -8.28
N GLU A 608 11.03 -0.13 -7.83
CA GLU A 608 9.73 0.17 -8.44
C GLU A 608 9.16 1.51 -7.96
N HIS A 609 8.67 2.32 -8.90
CA HIS A 609 7.89 3.52 -8.62
C HIS A 609 6.43 3.15 -8.31
N LYS A 610 6.06 3.19 -7.03
CA LYS A 610 4.73 2.79 -6.53
C LYS A 610 3.81 3.99 -6.28
N SER A 611 2.48 3.74 -6.28
CA SER A 611 1.44 4.73 -5.95
C SER A 611 1.34 5.08 -4.46
N GLY A 612 2.03 4.31 -3.60
CA GLY A 612 2.08 4.39 -2.15
C GLY A 612 3.09 3.37 -1.61
N MET A 613 3.21 3.23 -0.30
CA MET A 613 4.26 2.45 0.37
C MET A 613 5.67 2.86 -0.08
N MET A 614 5.88 4.17 -0.28
CA MET A 614 7.05 4.72 -0.98
C MET A 614 8.38 4.43 -0.25
N THR A 615 8.33 4.30 1.08
CA THR A 615 9.47 3.90 1.94
C THR A 615 9.58 2.41 2.21
N SER A 616 8.77 1.57 1.58
CA SER A 616 9.06 0.13 1.48
C SER A 616 9.81 -0.11 0.17
N PRO A 617 11.10 -0.52 0.17
CA PRO A 617 11.88 -0.67 -1.05
C PRO A 617 11.35 -1.88 -1.83
N THR A 618 10.98 -1.71 -3.09
CA THR A 618 10.45 -2.81 -3.89
C THR A 618 11.42 -3.05 -5.03
N CYS A 619 12.19 -4.12 -4.93
CA CYS A 619 13.45 -4.28 -5.65
C CYS A 619 13.32 -5.28 -6.81
N VAL A 620 14.06 -5.03 -7.88
CA VAL A 620 14.44 -6.04 -8.87
C VAL A 620 15.82 -6.57 -8.48
N LEU A 621 15.88 -7.81 -8.01
CA LEU A 621 17.11 -8.45 -7.55
C LEU A 621 17.63 -9.44 -8.59
N LYS A 622 18.92 -9.33 -8.94
CA LYS A 622 19.62 -10.26 -9.82
C LYS A 622 20.59 -11.12 -9.03
N PHE A 623 20.45 -12.43 -9.18
CA PHE A 623 21.33 -13.45 -8.64
C PHE A 623 22.23 -13.97 -9.77
N SER A 624 23.55 -13.83 -9.62
CA SER A 624 24.54 -14.12 -10.67
C SER A 624 25.54 -15.20 -10.21
N ASN A 625 25.07 -16.44 -10.11
CA ASN A 625 25.76 -17.55 -9.42
C ASN A 625 26.03 -17.23 -7.93
N SER A 626 25.10 -16.52 -7.29
CA SER A 626 25.16 -16.17 -5.88
C SER A 626 25.21 -17.43 -5.03
N LYS A 627 26.07 -17.49 -4.02
CA LYS A 627 26.15 -18.64 -3.12
C LYS A 627 24.95 -18.65 -2.18
N GLY A 628 24.29 -19.80 -2.03
CA GLY A 628 23.16 -20.00 -1.14
C GLY A 628 23.18 -21.34 -0.41
N TYR A 629 22.64 -21.36 0.80
CA TYR A 629 22.43 -22.55 1.62
C TYR A 629 21.03 -23.11 1.37
N LEU A 630 20.86 -24.43 1.27
CA LEU A 630 19.53 -25.03 1.21
C LEU A 630 18.83 -24.90 2.58
N ILE A 631 17.55 -24.46 2.59
CA ILE A 631 16.76 -24.36 3.83
C ILE A 631 16.07 -25.70 4.11
N GLY A 632 16.60 -26.41 5.11
CA GLY A 632 16.15 -27.73 5.55
C GLY A 632 16.44 -28.84 4.55
N ASP A 633 16.17 -30.09 4.93
CA ASP A 633 16.62 -31.24 4.14
C ASP A 633 15.96 -31.37 2.76
N ASN A 634 16.75 -31.91 1.83
CA ASN A 634 16.40 -32.11 0.42
C ASN A 634 15.51 -33.35 0.19
N VAL A 635 15.22 -34.08 1.26
CA VAL A 635 14.54 -35.38 1.25
C VAL A 635 13.58 -35.39 2.42
N ASP A 636 12.29 -35.19 2.14
CA ASP A 636 11.27 -35.81 2.97
C ASP A 636 11.50 -37.33 2.92
N GLU A 637 11.82 -37.95 4.06
CA GLU A 637 12.20 -39.36 4.17
C GLU A 637 11.14 -40.29 3.56
N GLU A 638 9.87 -39.86 3.56
CA GLU A 638 8.77 -40.57 2.92
C GLU A 638 8.66 -40.31 1.41
N CYS A 639 8.86 -39.06 0.95
CA CYS A 639 8.47 -38.64 -0.41
C CYS A 639 9.59 -38.50 -1.45
N ARG A 640 10.87 -38.46 -1.05
CA ARG A 640 12.05 -38.30 -1.95
C ARG A 640 11.95 -37.15 -2.97
N GLN A 641 11.32 -36.04 -2.59
CA GLN A 641 11.11 -34.86 -3.45
C GLN A 641 11.51 -33.55 -2.73
N PRO A 642 11.98 -32.53 -3.47
CA PRO A 642 12.19 -31.18 -2.97
C PRO A 642 10.93 -30.60 -2.30
N SER A 643 11.11 -30.00 -1.13
CA SER A 643 10.05 -29.56 -0.22
C SER A 643 9.88 -28.03 -0.16
N GLY A 644 10.33 -27.29 -1.17
CA GLY A 644 10.34 -25.82 -1.15
C GLY A 644 8.95 -25.17 -1.06
N MET A 645 7.97 -25.67 -1.82
CA MET A 645 6.62 -25.07 -1.84
C MET A 645 5.88 -25.19 -0.50
N PRO A 646 5.84 -26.34 0.20
CA PRO A 646 5.27 -26.42 1.56
C PRO A 646 5.91 -25.44 2.55
N LYS A 647 7.25 -25.37 2.58
CA LYS A 647 8.01 -24.42 3.42
C LYS A 647 7.65 -22.96 3.08
N MET A 648 7.47 -22.64 1.79
CA MET A 648 7.06 -21.30 1.36
C MET A 648 5.61 -20.98 1.71
N PHE A 649 4.68 -21.95 1.66
CA PHE A 649 3.30 -21.70 2.11
C PHE A 649 3.21 -21.37 3.60
N PHE A 650 4.12 -21.89 4.43
CA PHE A 650 4.22 -21.49 5.84
C PHE A 650 4.59 -20.01 5.99
N PHE A 651 5.60 -19.53 5.25
CA PHE A 651 5.96 -18.09 5.20
C PHE A 651 4.78 -17.25 4.67
N MET A 652 4.22 -17.63 3.51
CA MET A 652 3.09 -16.90 2.92
C MET A 652 1.87 -16.87 3.85
N ASN A 653 1.59 -17.91 4.64
CA ASN A 653 0.48 -17.89 5.59
C ASN A 653 0.68 -16.87 6.73
N ALA A 654 1.92 -16.65 7.17
CA ALA A 654 2.25 -15.56 8.10
C ALA A 654 2.06 -14.19 7.41
N MET A 655 2.64 -13.98 6.23
CA MET A 655 2.55 -12.69 5.53
C MET A 655 1.14 -12.33 5.06
N ARG A 656 0.28 -13.33 4.77
CA ARG A 656 -1.15 -13.12 4.46
C ARG A 656 -1.95 -12.63 5.66
N HIS A 657 -1.69 -13.21 6.84
CA HIS A 657 -2.29 -12.73 8.09
C HIS A 657 -1.82 -11.31 8.40
N GLU A 658 -0.51 -11.04 8.31
CA GLU A 658 0.03 -9.70 8.51
C GLU A 658 -0.51 -8.68 7.49
N THR A 659 -0.67 -9.06 6.22
CA THR A 659 -1.28 -8.21 5.18
C THR A 659 -2.71 -7.81 5.51
N GLY A 660 -3.53 -8.74 6.02
CA GLY A 660 -4.87 -8.44 6.51
C GLY A 660 -4.83 -7.49 7.72
N THR A 661 -3.96 -7.78 8.68
CA THR A 661 -3.75 -6.97 9.89
C THR A 661 -3.27 -5.55 9.57
N ALA A 662 -2.43 -5.38 8.55
CA ALA A 662 -1.96 -4.09 8.09
C ALA A 662 -3.10 -3.24 7.51
N GLY A 663 -3.97 -3.86 6.70
CA GLY A 663 -5.20 -3.22 6.23
C GLY A 663 -6.14 -2.84 7.37
N ARG A 664 -6.29 -3.72 8.36
CA ARG A 664 -7.08 -3.47 9.56
C ARG A 664 -6.60 -2.25 10.34
N GLY A 665 -5.29 -2.12 10.56
CA GLY A 665 -4.69 -0.98 11.26
C GLY A 665 -4.94 0.35 10.54
N GLN A 666 -4.78 0.36 9.21
CA GLN A 666 -5.07 1.54 8.38
C GLN A 666 -6.55 1.94 8.41
N ALA A 667 -7.45 0.97 8.37
CA ALA A 667 -8.89 1.18 8.46
C ALA A 667 -9.32 1.71 9.84
N VAL A 668 -8.87 1.06 10.93
CA VAL A 668 -9.17 1.47 12.33
C VAL A 668 -8.70 2.90 12.58
N ALA A 669 -7.45 3.23 12.22
CA ALA A 669 -6.93 4.58 12.40
C ALA A 669 -7.77 5.62 11.65
N THR A 670 -8.23 5.28 10.44
CA THR A 670 -9.12 6.14 9.66
C THR A 670 -10.51 6.29 10.28
N CYS A 671 -11.07 5.26 10.90
CA CYS A 671 -12.32 5.37 11.65
C CYS A 671 -12.20 6.34 12.84
N LEU A 672 -11.10 6.27 13.58
CA LEU A 672 -10.84 7.15 14.73
C LEU A 672 -10.62 8.60 14.29
N ASP A 673 -9.78 8.83 13.28
CA ASP A 673 -9.52 10.16 12.73
C ASP A 673 -10.80 10.79 12.15
N ALA A 674 -11.60 10.03 11.40
CA ALA A 674 -12.88 10.47 10.85
C ALA A 674 -13.92 10.77 11.94
N LEU A 675 -13.93 10.02 13.04
CA LEU A 675 -14.78 10.30 14.19
C LEU A 675 -14.42 11.64 14.85
N ILE A 676 -13.13 11.86 15.13
CA ILE A 676 -12.63 13.10 15.75
C ILE A 676 -12.97 14.31 14.87
N TYR A 677 -12.61 14.27 13.58
CA TYR A 677 -12.97 15.33 12.64
C TYR A 677 -14.49 15.58 12.58
N SER A 678 -15.30 14.51 12.65
CA SER A 678 -16.77 14.63 12.66
C SER A 678 -17.33 15.30 13.91
N THR A 679 -16.66 15.15 15.07
CA THR A 679 -17.06 15.80 16.33
C THR A 679 -16.71 17.29 16.40
N GLU A 680 -15.79 17.78 15.56
CA GLU A 680 -15.31 19.16 15.58
C GLU A 680 -15.85 19.99 14.41
N ARG A 681 -15.96 19.39 13.22
CA ARG A 681 -16.34 20.09 11.99
C ARG A 681 -17.80 20.53 12.03
N LYS A 682 -18.04 21.85 11.89
CA LYS A 682 -19.37 22.43 11.66
C LYS A 682 -19.66 22.57 10.15
N GLN A 683 -20.84 22.14 9.70
CA GLN A 683 -21.32 22.39 8.34
C GLN A 683 -22.83 22.12 8.20
N GLY A 684 -23.57 23.08 7.63
CA GLY A 684 -25.03 22.97 7.43
C GLY A 684 -25.81 22.83 8.75
N VAL A 685 -27.11 22.57 8.68
CA VAL A 685 -27.96 22.31 9.86
C VAL A 685 -28.48 20.88 9.82
N ALA A 686 -28.28 20.13 10.90
CA ALA A 686 -28.75 18.76 11.03
C ALA A 686 -30.29 18.73 11.09
N PHE A 687 -30.91 17.71 10.50
CA PHE A 687 -32.37 17.63 10.37
C PHE A 687 -33.14 17.81 11.69
N LYS A 688 -32.62 17.27 12.80
CA LYS A 688 -33.21 17.42 14.15
C LYS A 688 -33.09 18.82 14.75
N GLU A 689 -32.26 19.68 14.18
CA GLU A 689 -31.92 21.04 14.66
C GLU A 689 -32.49 22.14 13.74
N MET A 690 -33.10 21.76 12.61
CA MET A 690 -33.79 22.71 11.72
C MET A 690 -34.92 23.44 12.45
N GLY A 691 -34.98 24.77 12.28
CA GLY A 691 -35.97 25.62 12.94
C GLY A 691 -35.63 26.02 14.38
N GLN A 692 -34.51 25.56 14.96
CA GLN A 692 -34.11 25.89 16.34
C GLN A 692 -33.21 27.13 16.46
N GLY A 693 -32.98 27.87 15.37
CA GLY A 693 -32.08 29.04 15.36
C GLY A 693 -30.59 28.69 15.43
N ILE A 694 -30.21 27.47 15.05
CA ILE A 694 -28.82 27.01 14.98
C ILE A 694 -28.24 27.33 13.59
N ASP A 695 -27.18 28.14 13.53
CA ASP A 695 -26.52 28.52 12.28
C ASP A 695 -25.84 27.34 11.58
N GLN A 696 -25.08 26.54 12.34
CA GLN A 696 -24.40 25.34 11.87
C GLN A 696 -24.31 24.25 12.95
N SER A 697 -24.65 23.03 12.55
CA SER A 697 -24.49 21.80 13.32
C SER A 697 -23.09 21.19 13.12
N LEU A 698 -22.63 20.43 14.12
CA LEU A 698 -21.49 19.52 13.95
C LEU A 698 -21.86 18.40 12.98
N ILE A 699 -20.96 18.00 12.09
CA ILE A 699 -21.30 17.02 11.03
C ILE A 699 -21.68 15.65 11.61
N ILE A 700 -21.13 15.25 12.78
CA ILE A 700 -21.57 14.04 13.49
C ILE A 700 -23.06 14.06 13.86
N LYS A 701 -23.75 15.20 13.89
CA LYS A 701 -25.20 15.27 14.13
C LYS A 701 -26.03 14.88 12.90
N HIS A 702 -25.44 14.86 11.70
CA HIS A 702 -26.14 14.51 10.46
C HIS A 702 -26.31 13.00 10.33
N ALA A 703 -27.50 12.56 9.92
CA ALA A 703 -27.86 11.14 9.87
C ALA A 703 -26.94 10.33 8.92
N ASN A 704 -26.57 10.90 7.77
CA ASN A 704 -25.66 10.24 6.82
C ASN A 704 -24.26 10.05 7.43
N GLN A 705 -23.69 11.09 8.06
CA GLN A 705 -22.38 11.00 8.72
C GLN A 705 -22.36 9.92 9.80
N LYS A 706 -23.43 9.81 10.60
CA LYS A 706 -23.57 8.74 11.60
C LYS A 706 -23.64 7.35 10.96
N ALA A 707 -24.47 7.16 9.94
CA ALA A 707 -24.59 5.87 9.25
C ALA A 707 -23.25 5.43 8.65
N HIS A 708 -22.52 6.37 8.06
CA HIS A 708 -21.21 6.18 7.46
C HIS A 708 -20.15 5.75 8.49
N LEU A 709 -20.02 6.50 9.60
CA LEU A 709 -19.13 6.13 10.70
C LEU A 709 -19.50 4.75 11.30
N LEU A 710 -20.80 4.44 11.40
CA LEU A 710 -21.25 3.14 11.91
C LEU A 710 -20.91 1.98 10.96
N ASP A 711 -21.03 2.17 9.64
CA ASP A 711 -20.60 1.17 8.66
C ASP A 711 -19.07 0.96 8.70
N MET A 712 -18.29 2.03 8.80
CA MET A 712 -16.83 2.00 8.96
C MET A 712 -16.38 1.26 10.23
N PHE A 713 -16.91 1.64 11.40
CA PHE A 713 -16.57 0.97 12.66
C PHE A 713 -17.09 -0.48 12.68
N ALA A 714 -18.31 -0.75 12.20
CA ALA A 714 -18.86 -2.11 12.25
C ALA A 714 -18.02 -3.11 11.45
N ARG A 715 -17.53 -2.74 10.26
CA ARG A 715 -16.60 -3.61 9.49
C ARG A 715 -15.27 -3.80 10.21
N THR A 716 -14.61 -2.72 10.62
CA THR A 716 -13.29 -2.81 11.28
C THR A 716 -13.29 -3.57 12.60
N PHE A 717 -14.37 -3.50 13.39
CA PHE A 717 -14.54 -4.35 14.57
C PHE A 717 -14.85 -5.81 14.21
N ALA A 718 -15.56 -6.06 13.11
CA ALA A 718 -15.77 -7.42 12.62
C ALA A 718 -14.48 -8.04 12.05
N ASP A 719 -13.61 -7.24 11.43
CA ASP A 719 -12.28 -7.64 10.94
C ASP A 719 -11.34 -8.03 12.09
N ARG A 720 -11.37 -7.28 13.20
CA ARG A 720 -10.66 -7.65 14.43
C ARG A 720 -11.17 -9.00 14.94
N ALA A 721 -12.50 -9.14 15.06
CA ALA A 721 -13.12 -10.36 15.55
C ALA A 721 -12.87 -11.60 14.65
N LEU A 722 -12.83 -11.41 13.32
CA LEU A 722 -12.41 -12.43 12.33
C LEU A 722 -10.95 -12.83 12.54
N THR A 723 -10.03 -11.86 12.67
CA THR A 723 -8.61 -12.14 12.83
C THR A 723 -8.30 -12.78 14.18
N GLN A 724 -9.00 -12.37 15.24
CA GLN A 724 -8.87 -12.98 16.56
C GLN A 724 -9.39 -14.43 16.60
N LYS A 725 -10.33 -14.83 15.73
CA LYS A 725 -10.66 -16.26 15.56
C LYS A 725 -9.50 -17.05 14.93
N LEU A 726 -8.78 -16.47 13.96
CA LEU A 726 -7.56 -17.09 13.39
C LEU A 726 -6.48 -17.25 14.46
N THR A 727 -6.11 -16.17 15.15
CA THR A 727 -5.04 -16.22 16.16
C THR A 727 -5.42 -17.08 17.37
N GLN A 728 -6.69 -17.07 17.81
CA GLN A 728 -7.17 -17.97 18.86
C GLN A 728 -6.99 -19.46 18.49
N ILE A 729 -7.17 -19.84 17.23
CA ILE A 729 -6.91 -21.23 16.76
C ILE A 729 -5.42 -21.54 16.90
N ARG A 730 -4.54 -20.65 16.42
CA ARG A 730 -3.09 -20.84 16.48
C ARG A 730 -2.55 -20.85 17.91
N ASP A 731 -2.99 -19.93 18.78
CA ASP A 731 -2.59 -19.90 20.20
C ASP A 731 -2.98 -21.18 20.97
N HIS A 732 -4.22 -21.67 20.76
CA HIS A 732 -4.65 -22.94 21.36
C HIS A 732 -3.85 -24.14 20.85
N TYR A 733 -3.45 -24.11 19.57
CA TYR A 733 -2.61 -25.13 18.97
C TYR A 733 -1.17 -25.06 19.52
N HIS A 734 -0.52 -23.90 19.46
CA HIS A 734 0.86 -23.70 19.92
C HIS A 734 1.03 -24.11 21.37
N LYS A 735 0.08 -23.75 22.25
CA LYS A 735 0.06 -24.20 23.64
C LYS A 735 0.00 -25.73 23.77
N LYS A 736 -0.98 -26.38 23.13
CA LYS A 736 -1.12 -27.85 23.17
C LYS A 736 0.08 -28.59 22.58
N HIS A 737 0.69 -28.05 21.52
CA HIS A 737 1.88 -28.64 20.90
C HIS A 737 3.11 -28.46 21.79
N HIS A 738 3.30 -27.29 22.39
CA HIS A 738 4.38 -27.01 23.34
C HIS A 738 4.27 -27.91 24.58
N ASP A 739 3.09 -27.99 25.21
CA ASP A 739 2.85 -28.86 26.37
C ASP A 739 3.06 -30.34 26.01
N GLY A 740 2.65 -30.75 24.80
CA GLY A 740 2.89 -32.09 24.26
C GLY A 740 4.36 -32.40 23.96
N MET A 741 5.14 -31.39 23.53
CA MET A 741 6.58 -31.54 23.30
C MET A 741 7.37 -31.55 24.60
N ILE A 742 6.98 -30.77 25.62
CA ILE A 742 7.53 -30.93 26.98
C ILE A 742 7.31 -32.36 27.47
N GLN A 743 6.09 -32.90 27.35
CA GLN A 743 5.81 -34.29 27.72
C GLN A 743 6.59 -35.32 26.88
N TYR A 744 6.94 -35.00 25.63
CA TYR A 744 7.79 -35.83 24.80
C TYR A 744 9.25 -35.77 25.28
N ASP A 745 9.80 -34.58 25.52
CA ASP A 745 11.18 -34.35 25.94
C ASP A 745 11.44 -34.87 27.37
N GLU A 746 10.50 -34.68 28.30
CA GLU A 746 10.53 -35.28 29.64
C GLU A 746 10.59 -36.81 29.56
N LYS A 747 9.71 -37.44 28.77
CA LYS A 747 9.71 -38.91 28.59
C LYS A 747 10.93 -39.42 27.81
N MET A 748 11.47 -38.62 26.88
CA MET A 748 12.73 -38.93 26.19
C MET A 748 13.93 -38.84 27.14
N ALA A 749 13.93 -37.91 28.09
CA ALA A 749 14.92 -37.85 29.16
C ALA A 749 14.76 -39.02 30.15
N GLU A 750 13.52 -39.39 30.52
CA GLU A 750 13.22 -40.57 31.35
C GLU A 750 13.66 -41.90 30.72
N LEU A 751 13.74 -42.00 29.37
CA LEU A 751 14.28 -43.19 28.70
C LEU A 751 15.77 -43.41 28.99
N ASN A 752 16.52 -42.35 29.31
CA ASN A 752 17.92 -42.34 29.76
C ASN A 752 18.85 -43.36 29.06
N ILE A 753 18.72 -43.50 27.73
CA ILE A 753 19.59 -44.36 26.92
C ILE A 753 20.85 -43.56 26.59
N GLU A 754 21.88 -43.67 27.46
CA GLU A 754 23.21 -43.18 27.13
C GLU A 754 23.66 -43.76 25.77
N SER A 755 24.25 -42.92 24.91
CA SER A 755 24.66 -43.31 23.55
C SER A 755 25.63 -44.49 23.52
N GLU A 756 26.37 -44.68 24.62
CA GLU A 756 27.26 -45.81 24.86
C GLU A 756 26.50 -47.12 25.15
N SER A 757 25.37 -47.06 25.86
CA SER A 757 24.48 -48.20 26.11
C SER A 757 23.81 -48.72 24.83
N LEU A 758 23.43 -47.83 23.89
CA LEU A 758 22.91 -48.23 22.58
C LEU A 758 23.96 -49.01 21.78
N LYS A 759 25.20 -48.51 21.73
CA LYS A 759 26.35 -49.19 21.10
C LYS A 759 26.63 -50.57 21.72
N ILE A 760 26.57 -50.68 23.05
CA ILE A 760 26.79 -51.94 23.77
C ILE A 760 25.69 -52.96 23.42
N LEU A 761 24.42 -52.54 23.30
CA LEU A 761 23.32 -53.40 22.88
C LEU A 761 23.47 -53.87 21.43
N GLU A 762 23.87 -53.00 20.50
CA GLU A 762 24.15 -53.36 19.11
C GLU A 762 25.30 -54.36 18.99
N GLU A 763 26.44 -54.12 19.66
CA GLU A 763 27.55 -55.07 19.70
C GLU A 763 27.16 -56.43 20.28
N LEU A 764 26.36 -56.45 21.36
CA LEU A 764 25.87 -57.68 21.98
C LEU A 764 24.94 -58.45 21.04
N ALA A 765 24.02 -57.77 20.35
CA ALA A 765 23.15 -58.39 19.35
C ALA A 765 23.95 -59.00 18.18
N GLU A 766 24.99 -58.31 17.72
CA GLU A 766 25.87 -58.77 16.64
C GLU A 766 26.70 -60.00 17.08
N LYS A 767 27.25 -59.98 18.31
CA LYS A 767 27.95 -61.13 18.94
C LYS A 767 27.01 -62.32 19.13
N LEU A 768 25.78 -62.12 19.63
CA LEU A 768 24.79 -63.18 19.79
C LEU A 768 24.43 -63.83 18.44
N THR A 769 24.27 -63.01 17.40
CA THR A 769 23.95 -63.46 16.03
C THR A 769 25.10 -64.28 15.43
N LYS A 770 26.37 -63.89 15.68
CA LYS A 770 27.56 -64.66 15.29
C LYS A 770 27.62 -66.01 16.02
N VAL A 771 27.36 -66.07 17.32
CA VAL A 771 27.31 -67.32 18.11
C VAL A 771 26.19 -68.27 17.62
N VAL A 772 24.99 -67.75 17.35
CA VAL A 772 23.88 -68.55 16.79
C VAL A 772 24.21 -69.08 15.38
N ARG A 773 24.91 -68.29 14.54
CA ARG A 773 25.43 -68.74 13.24
C ARG A 773 26.51 -69.82 13.36
N GLN A 774 27.37 -69.78 14.38
CA GLN A 774 28.38 -70.82 14.61
C GLN A 774 27.77 -72.14 15.13
N LEU A 775 26.84 -72.05 16.09
CA LEU A 775 26.13 -73.21 16.65
C LEU A 775 25.26 -73.93 15.61
N SER A 776 24.67 -73.20 14.66
CA SER A 776 23.86 -73.79 13.58
C SER A 776 24.71 -74.49 12.49
N LYS A 777 25.93 -74.03 12.22
CA LYS A 777 26.77 -74.58 11.13
C LYS A 777 27.70 -75.73 11.51
N SER A 778 28.02 -75.95 12.79
CA SER A 778 29.06 -76.92 13.17
C SER A 778 28.56 -78.37 13.35
N LYS A 779 28.58 -79.17 12.27
CA LYS A 779 28.53 -80.65 12.35
C LYS A 779 29.73 -81.23 13.14
N SER A 780 30.85 -80.51 13.22
CA SER A 780 32.08 -80.90 13.93
C SER A 780 31.94 -80.82 15.46
N ALA A 781 31.40 -79.72 15.99
CA ALA A 781 31.20 -79.52 17.43
C ALA A 781 30.26 -80.57 18.03
N LYS A 782 29.15 -80.87 17.34
CA LYS A 782 28.21 -81.95 17.71
C LYS A 782 28.85 -83.34 17.77
N LYS A 783 30.00 -83.55 17.12
CA LYS A 783 30.75 -84.82 17.15
C LYS A 783 31.78 -84.89 18.30
N LYS A 784 32.36 -83.75 18.72
CA LYS A 784 33.21 -83.67 19.93
C LYS A 784 32.41 -83.78 21.23
N LEU A 785 31.20 -83.20 21.28
CA LEU A 785 30.31 -83.23 22.45
C LEU A 785 29.80 -84.63 22.86
N LYS A 786 30.05 -85.68 22.06
CA LYS A 786 29.68 -87.07 22.38
C LYS A 786 30.69 -87.84 23.27
N LYS A 787 31.77 -87.20 23.76
CA LYS A 787 32.87 -87.88 24.47
C LYS A 787 33.17 -87.42 25.91
N SER A 788 32.40 -86.49 26.49
CA SER A 788 32.47 -86.18 27.94
C SER A 788 31.06 -85.81 28.45
N PRO A 789 30.53 -86.48 29.49
CA PRO A 789 29.25 -86.11 30.11
C PRO A 789 29.29 -84.71 30.77
N GLU A 790 30.36 -84.41 31.50
CA GLU A 790 30.50 -83.18 32.29
C GLU A 790 30.51 -81.93 31.39
N GLY A 791 31.25 -81.98 30.27
CA GLY A 791 31.25 -80.89 29.29
C GLY A 791 29.90 -80.67 28.59
N LEU A 792 29.04 -81.70 28.52
CA LEU A 792 27.68 -81.57 27.99
C LEU A 792 26.75 -80.88 29.01
N GLU A 793 26.95 -81.11 30.30
CA GLU A 793 26.16 -80.56 31.40
C GLU A 793 26.48 -79.08 31.65
N GLN A 794 27.77 -78.72 31.59
CA GLN A 794 28.23 -77.34 31.69
C GLN A 794 27.76 -76.51 30.48
N LEU A 795 27.87 -77.05 29.26
CA LEU A 795 27.33 -76.39 28.06
C LEU A 795 25.80 -76.25 28.09
N LYS A 796 25.08 -77.21 28.69
CA LYS A 796 23.62 -77.08 28.92
C LYS A 796 23.30 -75.92 29.86
N LYS A 797 24.04 -75.76 30.97
CA LYS A 797 23.86 -74.63 31.90
C LYS A 797 24.18 -73.29 31.23
N GLU A 798 25.27 -73.21 30.47
CA GLU A 798 25.60 -72.01 29.68
C GLU A 798 24.51 -71.68 28.64
N ILE A 799 23.99 -72.67 27.92
CA ILE A 799 22.89 -72.48 26.96
C ILE A 799 21.59 -72.05 27.66
N ILE A 800 21.32 -72.52 28.88
CA ILE A 800 20.17 -72.07 29.67
C ILE A 800 20.37 -70.62 30.12
N ASN A 801 21.52 -70.27 30.68
CA ASN A 801 21.84 -68.91 31.10
C ASN A 801 21.81 -67.92 29.92
N LEU A 802 22.36 -68.31 28.75
CA LEU A 802 22.29 -67.51 27.52
C LEU A 802 20.85 -67.38 26.97
N LYS A 803 19.98 -68.38 27.19
CA LYS A 803 18.55 -68.26 26.84
C LYS A 803 17.80 -67.34 27.80
N VAL A 804 18.08 -67.42 29.11
CA VAL A 804 17.51 -66.51 30.11
C VAL A 804 17.95 -65.08 29.80
N LEU A 805 19.26 -64.83 29.67
CA LEU A 805 19.80 -63.52 29.30
C LEU A 805 19.23 -63.00 27.97
N LYS A 806 19.09 -63.86 26.94
CA LYS A 806 18.44 -63.49 25.69
C LYS A 806 16.98 -63.10 25.87
N ASN A 807 16.23 -63.79 26.74
CA ASN A 807 14.84 -63.47 26.99
C ASN A 807 14.72 -62.17 27.81
N THR A 808 15.50 -61.99 28.87
CA THR A 808 15.56 -60.74 29.64
C THR A 808 15.91 -59.55 28.75
N LEU A 809 16.98 -59.64 27.94
CA LEU A 809 17.32 -58.60 26.96
C LEU A 809 16.22 -58.40 25.92
N ARG A 810 15.52 -59.46 25.49
CA ARG A 810 14.39 -59.32 24.56
C ARG A 810 13.21 -58.61 25.20
N ASP A 811 12.92 -58.87 26.47
CA ASP A 811 11.81 -58.27 27.19
C ASP A 811 12.12 -56.82 27.58
N GLU A 812 13.38 -56.49 27.90
CA GLU A 812 13.89 -55.12 28.01
C GLU A 812 13.82 -54.38 26.67
N ILE A 813 14.34 -54.98 25.58
CA ILE A 813 14.25 -54.40 24.22
C ILE A 813 12.78 -54.23 23.80
N ASN A 814 11.89 -55.17 24.10
CA ASN A 814 10.46 -55.02 23.83
C ASN A 814 9.84 -53.91 24.69
N SER A 815 10.24 -53.74 25.95
CA SER A 815 9.76 -52.66 26.82
C SER A 815 10.27 -51.29 26.35
N ILE A 816 11.52 -51.21 25.90
CA ILE A 816 12.11 -50.00 25.31
C ILE A 816 11.41 -49.70 23.98
N ASN A 817 11.23 -50.69 23.12
CA ASN A 817 10.51 -50.54 21.85
C ASN A 817 9.07 -50.13 22.05
N ASN A 818 8.35 -50.66 23.05
CA ASN A 818 6.98 -50.26 23.33
C ASN A 818 6.91 -48.82 23.83
N ARG A 819 7.80 -48.39 24.75
CA ARG A 819 7.89 -46.98 25.17
C ARG A 819 8.29 -46.05 24.02
N PHE A 820 9.17 -46.51 23.14
CA PHE A 820 9.56 -45.77 21.94
C PHE A 820 8.43 -45.71 20.92
N LEU A 821 7.60 -46.76 20.80
CA LEU A 821 6.38 -46.75 20.00
C LEU A 821 5.33 -45.81 20.59
N ASP A 822 5.11 -45.82 21.91
CA ASP A 822 4.22 -44.85 22.58
C ASP A 822 4.68 -43.40 22.34
N LEU A 823 6.01 -43.16 22.33
CA LEU A 823 6.60 -41.86 22.02
C LEU A 823 6.58 -41.50 20.54
N TYR A 824 6.72 -42.48 19.64
CA TYR A 824 6.59 -42.33 18.21
C TYR A 824 5.12 -42.01 17.85
N ASP A 825 4.17 -42.70 18.45
CA ASP A 825 2.73 -42.47 18.31
C ASP A 825 2.32 -41.14 18.93
N LEU A 826 2.86 -40.73 20.09
CA LEU A 826 2.67 -39.39 20.64
C LEU A 826 3.23 -38.31 19.70
N LYS A 827 4.45 -38.49 19.17
CA LYS A 827 5.08 -37.56 18.23
C LYS A 827 4.30 -37.47 16.92
N ASN A 828 3.78 -38.58 16.42
CA ASN A 828 2.95 -38.63 15.21
C ASN A 828 1.54 -38.08 15.44
N TYR A 829 0.96 -38.28 16.63
CA TYR A 829 -0.30 -37.65 17.04
C TYR A 829 -0.13 -36.13 17.11
N LEU A 830 0.94 -35.63 17.73
CA LEU A 830 1.25 -34.20 17.79
C LEU A 830 1.48 -33.62 16.38
N LYS A 831 2.21 -34.31 15.50
CA LYS A 831 2.35 -33.95 14.08
C LYS A 831 1.03 -33.97 13.30
N SER A 832 0.18 -34.97 13.48
CA SER A 832 -1.10 -35.08 12.75
C SER A 832 -2.09 -34.01 13.21
N ASN A 833 -2.24 -33.84 14.53
CA ASN A 833 -3.07 -32.78 15.11
C ASN A 833 -2.53 -31.39 14.72
N SER A 834 -1.21 -31.21 14.63
CA SER A 834 -0.59 -30.00 14.08
C SER A 834 -1.03 -29.71 12.65
N ALA A 835 -0.90 -30.70 11.74
CA ALA A 835 -1.33 -30.55 10.35
C ALA A 835 -2.83 -30.23 10.24
N ASP A 836 -3.67 -30.81 11.11
CA ASP A 836 -5.12 -30.57 11.13
C ASP A 836 -5.49 -29.18 11.68
N GLN A 837 -4.80 -28.67 12.72
CA GLN A 837 -5.01 -27.31 13.22
C GLN A 837 -4.49 -26.25 12.24
N GLU A 838 -3.32 -26.43 11.62
CA GLU A 838 -2.84 -25.49 10.59
C GLU A 838 -3.72 -25.55 9.32
N THR A 839 -4.29 -26.71 8.97
CA THR A 839 -5.32 -26.78 7.92
C THR A 839 -6.52 -25.90 8.29
N TYR A 840 -7.01 -26.00 9.53
CA TYR A 840 -8.12 -25.17 10.02
C TYR A 840 -7.78 -23.68 10.06
N ALA A 841 -6.61 -23.29 10.59
CA ALA A 841 -6.13 -21.91 10.59
C ALA A 841 -5.91 -21.36 9.17
N SER A 842 -5.46 -22.18 8.23
CA SER A 842 -5.22 -21.75 6.85
C SER A 842 -6.51 -21.29 6.16
N LEU A 843 -7.67 -21.89 6.47
CA LEU A 843 -8.97 -21.44 5.95
C LEU A 843 -9.18 -19.96 6.32
N PHE A 844 -9.12 -19.63 7.61
CA PHE A 844 -9.28 -18.26 8.10
C PHE A 844 -8.17 -17.32 7.61
N THR A 845 -6.96 -17.81 7.35
CA THR A 845 -5.86 -17.00 6.80
C THR A 845 -6.21 -16.42 5.43
N SER A 846 -6.85 -17.20 4.55
CA SER A 846 -7.34 -16.71 3.24
C SER A 846 -8.46 -15.68 3.40
N LEU A 847 -9.37 -15.89 4.37
CA LEU A 847 -10.47 -14.96 4.69
C LEU A 847 -9.93 -13.63 5.23
N VAL A 848 -9.03 -13.68 6.21
CA VAL A 848 -8.36 -12.51 6.82
C VAL A 848 -7.64 -11.70 5.76
N LYS A 849 -6.87 -12.34 4.87
CA LYS A 849 -6.19 -11.62 3.77
C LYS A 849 -7.21 -10.96 2.85
N ALA A 850 -8.16 -11.72 2.30
CA ALA A 850 -9.05 -11.21 1.26
C ALA A 850 -10.06 -10.18 1.79
N GLN A 851 -10.87 -10.56 2.79
CA GLN A 851 -11.98 -9.73 3.25
C GLN A 851 -11.49 -8.46 3.95
N VAL A 852 -10.51 -8.56 4.86
CA VAL A 852 -10.04 -7.39 5.63
C VAL A 852 -9.36 -6.36 4.73
N THR A 853 -8.73 -6.77 3.62
CA THR A 853 -8.14 -5.82 2.67
C THR A 853 -9.19 -5.18 1.74
N ASP A 854 -10.26 -5.90 1.38
CA ASP A 854 -11.40 -5.32 0.66
C ASP A 854 -12.20 -4.35 1.57
N ASP A 855 -12.46 -4.72 2.82
CA ASP A 855 -13.14 -3.89 3.83
C ASP A 855 -12.28 -2.69 4.26
N ASN A 856 -10.95 -2.81 4.26
CA ASN A 856 -10.03 -1.68 4.42
C ASN A 856 -10.22 -0.66 3.28
N MET A 857 -10.09 -1.06 2.02
CA MET A 857 -10.23 -0.14 0.88
C MET A 857 -11.59 0.56 0.86
N LYS A 858 -12.67 -0.15 1.23
CA LYS A 858 -13.99 0.43 1.42
C LYS A 858 -14.02 1.45 2.55
N THR A 859 -13.46 1.11 3.71
CA THR A 859 -13.43 1.95 4.91
C THR A 859 -12.55 3.20 4.73
N LEU A 860 -11.48 3.13 3.95
CA LEU A 860 -10.64 4.30 3.61
C LEU A 860 -11.35 5.26 2.65
N LEU A 861 -12.03 4.74 1.62
CA LEU A 861 -12.86 5.56 0.73
C LEU A 861 -14.00 6.23 1.52
N GLU A 862 -14.63 5.49 2.43
CA GLU A 862 -15.64 6.03 3.33
C GLU A 862 -15.03 7.08 4.29
N GLY A 863 -13.84 6.84 4.86
CA GLY A 863 -13.13 7.82 5.69
C GLY A 863 -12.84 9.13 4.95
N MET A 864 -12.33 9.05 3.72
CA MET A 864 -12.13 10.22 2.86
C MET A 864 -13.45 10.98 2.62
N GLN A 865 -14.53 10.26 2.37
CA GLN A 865 -15.87 10.85 2.20
C GLN A 865 -16.41 11.50 3.49
N ALA A 866 -16.05 10.98 4.67
CA ALA A 866 -16.41 11.55 5.97
C ALA A 866 -15.70 12.90 6.25
N TYR A 867 -14.48 13.07 5.73
CA TYR A 867 -13.78 14.36 5.74
C TYR A 867 -14.36 15.36 4.71
N GLY A 868 -14.92 14.86 3.61
CA GLY A 868 -15.37 15.67 2.49
C GLY A 868 -14.19 16.13 1.62
N GLY A 869 -14.29 17.34 1.04
CA GLY A 869 -13.27 17.82 0.10
C GLY A 869 -11.84 17.89 0.66
N ILE A 870 -11.68 18.12 1.97
CA ILE A 870 -10.37 18.14 2.63
C ILE A 870 -9.75 16.74 2.69
N GLY A 871 -10.55 15.67 2.72
CA GLY A 871 -10.08 14.29 2.80
C GLY A 871 -9.37 13.80 1.55
N PHE A 872 -9.48 14.55 0.44
CA PHE A 872 -8.76 14.34 -0.82
C PHE A 872 -7.48 15.21 -0.90
N MET A 873 -7.19 16.01 0.12
CA MET A 873 -5.96 16.81 0.19
C MET A 873 -4.86 16.01 0.91
N ALA A 874 -3.64 16.10 0.38
CA ALA A 874 -2.46 15.41 0.91
C ALA A 874 -2.17 15.73 2.38
N GLU A 875 -2.56 16.92 2.85
CA GLU A 875 -2.46 17.36 4.26
C GLU A 875 -3.30 16.52 5.25
N THR A 876 -4.12 15.58 4.78
CA THR A 876 -4.91 14.68 5.63
C THR A 876 -4.36 13.25 5.62
N PRO A 877 -4.26 12.58 6.80
CA PRO A 877 -3.69 11.24 6.87
C PRO A 877 -4.49 10.21 6.07
N VAL A 878 -5.78 10.42 5.87
CA VAL A 878 -6.65 9.50 5.12
C VAL A 878 -6.30 9.39 3.64
N THR A 879 -5.80 10.46 3.00
CA THR A 879 -5.29 10.39 1.62
C THR A 879 -4.09 9.45 1.56
N GLN A 880 -3.09 9.62 2.43
CA GLN A 880 -1.91 8.73 2.46
C GLN A 880 -2.29 7.26 2.72
N ARG A 881 -3.18 7.00 3.69
CA ARG A 881 -3.64 5.63 3.97
C ARG A 881 -4.34 4.98 2.77
N PHE A 882 -5.08 5.75 1.98
CA PHE A 882 -5.71 5.32 0.73
C PHE A 882 -4.69 5.07 -0.40
N HIS A 883 -3.54 5.75 -0.40
CA HIS A 883 -2.44 5.50 -1.33
C HIS A 883 -1.61 4.25 -0.97
N ASP A 884 -1.38 4.02 0.32
CA ASP A 884 -0.59 2.90 0.83
C ASP A 884 -1.34 1.55 0.76
N SER A 885 -2.67 1.56 0.90
CA SER A 885 -3.48 0.35 1.06
C SER A 885 -3.79 -0.53 -0.17
N PRO A 886 -3.90 -0.02 -1.42
CA PRO A 886 -4.34 -0.84 -2.57
C PRO A 886 -3.45 -2.05 -2.87
N ILE A 887 -2.17 -2.00 -2.50
CA ILE A 887 -1.24 -3.12 -2.67
C ILE A 887 -1.61 -4.33 -1.80
N LEU A 888 -2.30 -4.10 -0.67
CA LEU A 888 -2.67 -5.15 0.29
C LEU A 888 -3.65 -6.16 -0.34
N ASN A 889 -4.52 -5.72 -1.25
CA ASN A 889 -5.44 -6.58 -2.01
C ASN A 889 -4.71 -7.38 -3.12
N ILE A 890 -3.45 -7.03 -3.44
CA ILE A 890 -2.68 -7.53 -4.58
C ILE A 890 -1.57 -8.50 -4.15
N TRP A 891 -0.67 -8.10 -3.24
CA TRP A 891 0.46 -8.92 -2.82
C TRP A 891 0.06 -10.09 -1.91
N GLU A 892 0.99 -11.00 -1.59
CA GLU A 892 0.76 -12.27 -0.87
C GLU A 892 -0.27 -13.23 -1.50
N GLY A 893 -0.56 -12.98 -2.78
CA GLY A 893 -1.63 -13.58 -3.58
C GLY A 893 -2.85 -12.65 -3.60
N THR A 894 -3.27 -12.25 -4.80
CA THR A 894 -4.42 -11.34 -4.99
C THR A 894 -5.69 -11.89 -4.33
N ASN A 895 -6.66 -11.04 -4.01
CA ASN A 895 -7.90 -11.49 -3.34
C ASN A 895 -8.69 -12.52 -4.18
N ASP A 896 -8.54 -12.52 -5.51
CA ASP A 896 -9.04 -13.60 -6.38
C ASP A 896 -8.26 -14.92 -6.20
N ILE A 897 -6.94 -14.86 -6.10
CA ILE A 897 -6.10 -16.05 -5.82
C ILE A 897 -6.41 -16.61 -4.42
N GLN A 898 -6.67 -15.76 -3.42
CA GLN A 898 -7.14 -16.23 -2.11
C GLN A 898 -8.52 -16.91 -2.24
N SER A 899 -9.44 -16.32 -2.98
CA SER A 899 -10.79 -16.87 -3.19
C SER A 899 -10.75 -18.24 -3.90
N LEU A 900 -9.89 -18.39 -4.91
CA LEU A 900 -9.62 -19.67 -5.57
C LEU A 900 -8.92 -20.68 -4.63
N ASN A 901 -8.01 -20.21 -3.77
CA ASN A 901 -7.32 -21.05 -2.77
C ASN A 901 -8.31 -21.59 -1.73
N THR A 902 -9.18 -20.74 -1.16
CA THR A 902 -10.24 -21.12 -0.22
C THR A 902 -11.12 -22.23 -0.81
N VAL A 903 -11.64 -22.03 -2.03
CA VAL A 903 -12.55 -22.99 -2.67
C VAL A 903 -11.81 -24.27 -3.09
N PHE A 904 -10.83 -24.17 -3.97
CA PHE A 904 -10.30 -25.34 -4.69
C PHE A 904 -9.20 -26.11 -3.97
N ARG A 905 -8.53 -25.49 -3.00
CA ARG A 905 -7.41 -26.11 -2.30
C ARG A 905 -7.68 -26.33 -0.81
N GLN A 906 -8.40 -25.42 -0.18
CA GLN A 906 -8.70 -25.51 1.26
C GLN A 906 -10.05 -26.15 1.55
N ILE A 907 -10.90 -26.41 0.54
CA ILE A 907 -12.17 -27.13 0.69
C ILE A 907 -12.29 -28.28 -0.32
N ASP A 908 -12.12 -28.05 -1.62
CA ASP A 908 -12.46 -29.02 -2.70
C ASP A 908 -11.25 -29.83 -3.24
N ASP A 909 -10.37 -30.35 -2.36
CA ASP A 909 -9.14 -31.08 -2.75
C ASP A 909 -9.42 -32.52 -3.26
N ASP A 910 -10.00 -32.61 -4.47
CA ASP A 910 -10.15 -33.73 -5.44
C ASP A 910 -10.58 -35.12 -4.91
N THR A 911 -10.96 -35.19 -3.64
CA THR A 911 -11.36 -36.39 -2.89
C THR A 911 -12.61 -36.08 -2.08
N LYS A 912 -13.53 -37.03 -1.98
CA LYS A 912 -14.84 -36.83 -1.30
C LYS A 912 -14.76 -36.71 0.23
N ASP A 913 -13.55 -36.76 0.78
CA ASP A 913 -13.22 -36.74 2.20
C ASP A 913 -12.02 -35.80 2.45
N SER A 914 -11.99 -34.65 1.76
CA SER A 914 -10.90 -33.67 1.91
C SER A 914 -10.81 -33.19 3.36
N LYS A 915 -9.58 -33.11 3.92
CA LYS A 915 -9.36 -32.55 5.27
C LYS A 915 -9.92 -31.14 5.40
N GLY A 916 -9.84 -30.36 4.33
CA GLY A 916 -10.33 -29.00 4.27
C GLY A 916 -11.85 -28.89 4.42
N ASP A 917 -12.61 -29.77 3.76
CA ASP A 917 -14.05 -29.80 3.84
C ASP A 917 -14.56 -30.26 5.23
N ILE A 918 -13.85 -31.20 5.86
CA ILE A 918 -14.09 -31.59 7.27
C ILE A 918 -13.89 -30.37 8.20
N MET A 919 -12.83 -29.59 7.97
CA MET A 919 -12.55 -28.38 8.76
C MET A 919 -13.57 -27.26 8.51
N PHE A 920 -14.11 -27.14 7.30
CA PHE A 920 -15.25 -26.26 7.01
C PHE A 920 -16.52 -26.71 7.73
N LEU A 921 -16.86 -28.01 7.70
CA LEU A 921 -18.01 -28.55 8.44
C LEU A 921 -17.88 -28.38 9.94
N LYS A 922 -16.67 -28.55 10.50
CA LYS A 922 -16.39 -28.24 11.90
C LYS A 922 -16.65 -26.77 12.24
N PHE A 923 -16.26 -25.84 11.37
CA PHE A 923 -16.63 -24.42 11.52
C PHE A 923 -18.16 -24.24 11.55
N ILE A 924 -18.89 -24.91 10.66
CA ILE A 924 -20.36 -24.87 10.60
C ILE A 924 -21.00 -25.43 11.89
N ASP A 925 -20.43 -26.47 12.49
CA ASP A 925 -20.89 -26.99 13.78
C ASP A 925 -20.64 -25.98 14.92
N GLU A 926 -19.43 -25.42 15.02
CA GLU A 926 -19.07 -24.42 16.03
C GLU A 926 -19.98 -23.16 15.98
N ILE A 927 -20.26 -22.63 14.78
CA ILE A 927 -21.15 -21.48 14.60
C ILE A 927 -22.63 -21.84 14.84
N THR A 928 -23.07 -23.05 14.45
CA THR A 928 -24.46 -23.50 14.69
C THR A 928 -24.74 -23.64 16.18
N LYS A 929 -23.84 -24.30 16.92
CA LYS A 929 -23.91 -24.41 18.37
C LYS A 929 -23.96 -23.03 19.03
N PHE A 930 -23.08 -22.12 18.64
CA PHE A 930 -23.10 -20.74 19.14
C PHE A 930 -24.45 -20.05 18.91
N MET A 931 -25.05 -20.21 17.72
CA MET A 931 -26.35 -19.63 17.40
C MET A 931 -27.49 -20.26 18.22
N ASP A 932 -27.42 -21.55 18.51
CA ASP A 932 -28.41 -22.25 19.34
C ASP A 932 -28.33 -21.85 20.81
N ASP A 933 -27.11 -21.82 21.37
CA ASP A 933 -26.83 -21.44 22.77
C ASP A 933 -27.28 -19.99 23.07
N ASN A 934 -27.29 -19.10 22.06
CA ASN A 934 -27.51 -17.66 22.25
C ASN A 934 -28.78 -17.10 21.57
N ARG A 935 -29.62 -17.94 20.94
CA ARG A 935 -30.76 -17.47 20.10
C ARG A 935 -31.74 -16.53 20.83
N GLU A 936 -31.96 -16.75 22.13
CA GLU A 936 -32.90 -15.97 22.96
C GLU A 936 -32.24 -14.71 23.59
N HIS A 937 -30.99 -14.38 23.24
CA HIS A 937 -30.24 -13.30 23.88
C HIS A 937 -30.93 -11.93 23.70
N PRO A 938 -31.24 -11.19 24.79
CA PRO A 938 -32.21 -10.09 24.78
C PRO A 938 -31.85 -8.93 23.84
N ARG A 939 -30.55 -8.67 23.64
CA ARG A 939 -30.06 -7.58 22.77
C ARG A 939 -29.61 -8.02 21.37
N LEU A 940 -29.51 -9.34 21.09
CA LEU A 940 -28.84 -9.86 19.88
C LEU A 940 -29.52 -11.06 19.19
N GLY A 941 -30.53 -11.70 19.79
CA GLY A 941 -31.22 -12.85 19.18
C GLY A 941 -31.74 -12.61 17.75
N ALA A 942 -32.28 -11.42 17.48
CA ALA A 942 -32.70 -11.03 16.13
C ALA A 942 -31.55 -10.93 15.11
N SER A 943 -30.33 -10.68 15.55
CA SER A 943 -29.13 -10.65 14.69
C SER A 943 -28.54 -12.06 14.54
N ILE A 944 -28.65 -12.91 15.57
CA ILE A 944 -28.34 -14.34 15.50
C ILE A 944 -29.24 -15.06 14.48
N GLU A 945 -30.53 -14.71 14.40
CA GLU A 945 -31.43 -15.32 13.41
C GLU A 945 -31.10 -14.91 11.96
N ILE A 946 -30.62 -13.68 11.75
CA ILE A 946 -30.09 -13.25 10.44
C ILE A 946 -28.82 -14.06 10.10
N LEU A 947 -27.93 -14.28 11.07
CA LEU A 947 -26.74 -15.12 10.89
C LEU A 947 -27.12 -16.57 10.56
N ARG A 948 -28.11 -17.16 11.23
CA ARG A 948 -28.59 -18.53 10.98
C ARG A 948 -29.04 -18.73 9.54
N LYS A 949 -29.82 -17.79 9.02
CA LYS A 949 -30.19 -17.77 7.60
C LYS A 949 -28.95 -17.68 6.70
N TYR A 950 -28.01 -16.80 7.02
CA TYR A 950 -26.79 -16.59 6.23
C TYR A 950 -25.88 -17.83 6.18
N CYS A 951 -25.68 -18.51 7.31
CA CYS A 951 -24.94 -19.78 7.38
C CYS A 951 -25.64 -20.90 6.60
N SER A 952 -26.98 -20.94 6.63
CA SER A 952 -27.77 -21.89 5.84
C SER A 952 -27.58 -21.66 4.34
N GLU A 953 -27.54 -20.39 3.91
CA GLU A 953 -27.27 -19.98 2.54
C GLU A 953 -25.83 -20.30 2.09
N LEU A 954 -24.83 -20.09 2.97
CA LEU A 954 -23.43 -20.48 2.74
C LEU A 954 -23.28 -22.00 2.54
N LEU A 955 -23.97 -22.81 3.35
CA LEU A 955 -24.00 -24.27 3.22
C LEU A 955 -24.60 -24.73 1.89
N ILE A 956 -25.73 -24.14 1.48
CA ILE A 956 -26.37 -24.43 0.19
C ILE A 956 -25.39 -24.14 -0.95
N PHE A 957 -24.68 -23.02 -0.89
CA PHE A 957 -23.70 -22.66 -1.91
C PHE A 957 -22.50 -23.62 -1.93
N ARG A 958 -21.91 -23.95 -0.78
CA ARG A 958 -20.84 -24.95 -0.67
C ARG A 958 -21.27 -26.29 -1.29
N ASN A 959 -22.49 -26.74 -1.00
CA ASN A 959 -23.04 -27.98 -1.56
C ASN A 959 -23.17 -27.91 -3.09
N ALA A 960 -23.62 -26.78 -3.65
CA ALA A 960 -23.68 -26.58 -5.10
C ALA A 960 -22.29 -26.64 -5.77
N MET A 961 -21.24 -26.19 -5.08
CA MET A 961 -19.85 -26.25 -5.55
C MET A 961 -19.32 -27.69 -5.58
N VAL A 962 -19.36 -28.40 -4.45
CA VAL A 962 -18.78 -29.75 -4.28
C VAL A 962 -19.49 -30.82 -5.12
N VAL A 963 -20.79 -30.68 -5.40
CA VAL A 963 -21.55 -31.67 -6.20
C VAL A 963 -21.28 -31.56 -7.72
N SER A 964 -20.58 -30.52 -8.18
CA SER A 964 -20.48 -30.18 -9.60
C SER A 964 -19.41 -30.96 -10.38
N THR A 965 -19.72 -32.18 -10.85
CA THR A 965 -18.80 -32.89 -11.76
C THR A 965 -18.62 -32.13 -13.08
N LEU A 966 -17.54 -32.38 -13.84
CA LEU A 966 -17.34 -31.81 -15.18
C LEU A 966 -18.53 -32.10 -16.12
N LYS A 967 -19.24 -33.21 -15.90
CA LYS A 967 -20.42 -33.61 -16.67
C LYS A 967 -21.64 -32.74 -16.34
N ASP A 968 -21.71 -32.24 -15.10
CA ASP A 968 -22.78 -31.37 -14.61
C ASP A 968 -22.50 -29.91 -14.94
N LYS A 969 -21.24 -29.48 -14.86
CA LYS A 969 -20.75 -28.20 -15.39
C LYS A 969 -21.09 -28.03 -16.88
N ILE A 970 -20.95 -29.09 -17.68
CA ILE A 970 -21.36 -29.10 -19.09
C ILE A 970 -22.89 -29.10 -19.25
N ARG A 971 -23.63 -29.90 -18.45
CA ARG A 971 -25.11 -29.93 -18.50
C ARG A 971 -25.72 -28.58 -18.15
N PHE A 972 -25.23 -27.90 -17.10
CA PHE A 972 -25.63 -26.56 -16.70
C PHE A 972 -25.42 -25.55 -17.83
N TRP A 973 -24.23 -25.51 -18.45
CA TRP A 973 -23.98 -24.58 -19.54
C TRP A 973 -24.91 -24.81 -20.75
N VAL A 974 -25.22 -26.08 -21.06
CA VAL A 974 -26.15 -26.46 -22.13
C VAL A 974 -27.60 -26.08 -21.81
N SER A 975 -28.06 -26.26 -20.57
CA SER A 975 -29.41 -25.87 -20.17
C SER A 975 -29.59 -24.35 -20.13
N SER A 976 -28.61 -23.58 -19.64
CA SER A 976 -28.68 -22.11 -19.58
C SER A 976 -28.68 -21.41 -20.96
N HIS A 977 -28.33 -22.11 -22.05
CA HIS A 977 -28.20 -21.50 -23.38
C HIS A 977 -28.94 -22.23 -24.51
N GLY A 978 -29.68 -23.31 -24.23
CA GLY A 978 -30.64 -23.91 -25.17
C GLY A 978 -30.07 -24.56 -26.44
N TYR A 979 -28.82 -25.05 -26.42
CA TYR A 979 -28.18 -25.65 -27.61
C TYR A 979 -28.19 -27.19 -27.65
N LYS A 980 -28.03 -27.75 -28.86
CA LYS A 980 -28.24 -29.17 -29.20
C LYS A 980 -27.43 -30.17 -28.35
N LEU A 981 -28.01 -31.37 -28.22
CA LEU A 981 -27.55 -32.60 -27.52
C LEU A 981 -26.10 -33.10 -27.78
N SER A 982 -25.27 -32.41 -28.55
CA SER A 982 -23.83 -32.70 -28.69
C SER A 982 -23.05 -31.44 -29.05
N PRO A 983 -22.43 -30.75 -28.06
CA PRO A 983 -21.64 -29.55 -28.32
C PRO A 983 -20.34 -29.87 -29.08
N SER A 984 -19.98 -29.01 -30.03
CA SER A 984 -18.75 -29.15 -30.82
C SER A 984 -17.50 -28.91 -29.97
N LYS A 985 -16.31 -29.20 -30.53
CA LYS A 985 -15.04 -28.89 -29.86
C LYS A 985 -14.91 -27.40 -29.55
N LYS A 986 -15.41 -26.51 -30.42
CA LYS A 986 -15.41 -25.06 -30.22
C LYS A 986 -16.38 -24.65 -29.11
N ASP A 987 -17.59 -25.21 -29.10
CA ASP A 987 -18.58 -24.92 -28.05
C ASP A 987 -18.09 -25.38 -26.68
N LYS A 988 -17.44 -26.56 -26.60
CA LYS A 988 -16.79 -27.05 -25.37
C LYS A 988 -15.66 -26.14 -24.87
N ILE A 989 -14.93 -25.47 -25.76
CA ILE A 989 -13.90 -24.49 -25.39
C ILE A 989 -14.55 -23.19 -24.90
N ILE A 990 -15.54 -22.66 -25.61
CA ILE A 990 -16.28 -21.45 -25.21
C ILE A 990 -17.00 -21.68 -23.88
N ALA A 991 -17.61 -22.86 -23.68
CA ALA A 991 -18.23 -23.25 -22.42
C ALA A 991 -17.23 -23.29 -21.27
N LYS A 992 -16.02 -23.84 -21.49
CA LYS A 992 -14.95 -23.84 -20.48
C LYS A 992 -14.48 -22.44 -20.13
N ILE A 993 -14.31 -21.55 -21.12
CA ILE A 993 -13.89 -20.16 -20.90
C ILE A 993 -14.97 -19.43 -20.09
N LYS A 994 -16.23 -19.43 -20.54
CA LYS A 994 -17.35 -18.80 -19.83
C LYS A 994 -17.61 -19.38 -18.45
N TRP A 995 -17.37 -20.69 -18.27
CA TRP A 995 -17.46 -21.31 -16.96
C TRP A 995 -16.32 -20.84 -16.05
N ALA A 996 -15.07 -20.77 -16.52
CA ALA A 996 -13.94 -20.27 -15.75
C ALA A 996 -14.10 -18.79 -15.36
N GLU A 997 -14.55 -17.93 -16.29
CA GLU A 997 -14.88 -16.52 -16.04
C GLU A 997 -15.91 -16.37 -14.91
N ARG A 998 -17.01 -17.14 -14.97
CA ARG A 998 -18.02 -17.14 -13.91
C ARG A 998 -17.50 -17.74 -12.60
N MET A 999 -16.67 -18.78 -12.68
CA MET A 999 -16.18 -19.49 -11.50
C MET A 999 -15.28 -18.61 -10.62
N GLN A 1000 -14.53 -17.67 -11.19
CA GLN A 1000 -13.76 -16.69 -10.41
C GLN A 1000 -14.68 -15.78 -9.58
N ALA A 1001 -15.74 -15.23 -10.18
CA ALA A 1001 -16.73 -14.43 -9.46
C ALA A 1001 -17.46 -15.25 -8.37
N VAL A 1002 -17.86 -16.49 -8.70
CA VAL A 1002 -18.46 -17.47 -7.76
C VAL A 1002 -17.53 -17.73 -6.55
N CYS A 1003 -16.23 -17.91 -6.77
CA CYS A 1003 -15.29 -18.12 -5.68
C CYS A 1003 -15.10 -16.85 -4.84
N ARG A 1004 -15.10 -15.67 -5.45
CA ARG A 1004 -15.02 -14.38 -4.74
C ARG A 1004 -16.26 -14.16 -3.87
N ASP A 1005 -17.46 -14.34 -4.42
CA ASP A 1005 -18.73 -14.27 -3.69
C ASP A 1005 -18.73 -15.24 -2.49
N PHE A 1006 -18.30 -16.50 -2.69
CA PHE A 1006 -18.18 -17.48 -1.61
C PHE A 1006 -17.21 -17.06 -0.52
N ASN A 1007 -16.02 -16.58 -0.90
CA ASN A 1007 -15.01 -16.10 0.05
C ASN A 1007 -15.55 -14.91 0.87
N THR A 1008 -16.21 -13.95 0.20
CA THR A 1008 -16.88 -12.83 0.87
C THR A 1008 -17.92 -13.32 1.87
N TRP A 1009 -18.83 -14.24 1.50
CA TRP A 1009 -19.87 -14.70 2.42
C TRP A 1009 -19.36 -15.61 3.54
N PHE A 1010 -18.34 -16.42 3.28
CA PHE A 1010 -17.68 -17.20 4.33
C PHE A 1010 -17.01 -16.27 5.34
N SER A 1011 -16.23 -15.30 4.86
CA SER A 1011 -15.62 -14.26 5.70
C SER A 1011 -16.66 -13.48 6.49
N GLN A 1012 -17.75 -13.06 5.84
CA GLN A 1012 -18.84 -12.31 6.46
C GLN A 1012 -19.65 -13.15 7.47
N SER A 1013 -19.74 -14.47 7.29
CA SER A 1013 -20.33 -15.38 8.29
C SER A 1013 -19.46 -15.44 9.55
N VAL A 1014 -18.13 -15.51 9.41
CA VAL A 1014 -17.19 -15.53 10.54
C VAL A 1014 -17.13 -14.16 11.22
N GLN A 1015 -17.03 -13.06 10.45
CA GLN A 1015 -17.14 -11.68 10.94
C GLN A 1015 -18.42 -11.48 11.77
N ALA A 1016 -19.58 -11.86 11.25
CA ALA A 1016 -20.87 -11.76 11.94
C ALA A 1016 -20.91 -12.60 13.22
N TRP A 1017 -20.44 -13.85 13.17
CA TRP A 1017 -20.35 -14.72 14.34
C TRP A 1017 -19.51 -14.10 15.46
N GLN A 1018 -18.29 -13.68 15.13
CA GLN A 1018 -17.35 -13.20 16.13
C GLN A 1018 -17.72 -11.80 16.64
N ILE A 1019 -18.26 -10.89 15.80
CA ILE A 1019 -18.75 -9.59 16.30
C ILE A 1019 -20.02 -9.75 17.17
N ILE A 1020 -20.89 -10.73 16.90
CA ILE A 1020 -21.99 -11.06 17.82
C ILE A 1020 -21.42 -11.58 19.15
N ARG A 1021 -20.40 -12.45 19.15
CA ARG A 1021 -19.73 -12.91 20.38
C ARG A 1021 -19.18 -11.74 21.21
N VAL A 1022 -18.50 -10.78 20.57
CA VAL A 1022 -18.05 -9.53 21.20
C VAL A 1022 -19.24 -8.74 21.78
N GLY A 1023 -20.34 -8.63 21.03
CA GLY A 1023 -21.56 -7.95 21.46
C GLY A 1023 -22.30 -8.63 22.61
N ILE A 1024 -22.33 -9.97 22.67
CA ILE A 1024 -22.91 -10.72 23.80
C ILE A 1024 -22.10 -10.45 25.06
N ARG A 1025 -20.78 -10.58 24.99
CA ARG A 1025 -19.91 -10.27 26.13
C ARG A 1025 -20.08 -8.83 26.60
N ALA A 1026 -20.22 -7.88 25.67
CA ALA A 1026 -20.45 -6.48 26.01
C ALA A 1026 -21.82 -6.27 26.69
N SER A 1027 -22.85 -7.00 26.24
CA SER A 1027 -24.18 -7.02 26.87
C SER A 1027 -24.14 -7.58 28.30
N GLU A 1028 -23.38 -8.65 28.54
CA GLU A 1028 -23.18 -9.22 29.88
C GLU A 1028 -22.45 -8.24 30.80
N CYS A 1029 -21.33 -7.65 30.36
CA CYS A 1029 -20.61 -6.64 31.15
C CYS A 1029 -21.49 -5.41 31.43
N LEU A 1030 -22.34 -5.01 30.49
CA LEU A 1030 -23.29 -3.90 30.65
C LEU A 1030 -24.37 -4.21 31.71
N ASP A 1031 -24.89 -5.45 31.71
CA ASP A 1031 -25.83 -5.90 32.75
C ASP A 1031 -25.15 -6.03 34.12
N GLN A 1032 -23.88 -6.43 34.18
CA GLN A 1032 -23.10 -6.43 35.43
C GLN A 1032 -22.91 -5.00 35.96
N LEU A 1033 -22.45 -4.08 35.11
CA LEU A 1033 -22.24 -2.67 35.45
C LEU A 1033 -23.51 -2.01 36.00
N LYS A 1034 -24.68 -2.31 35.43
CA LYS A 1034 -25.98 -1.75 35.84
C LYS A 1034 -26.55 -2.35 37.13
N ASN A 1035 -25.94 -3.38 37.69
CA ASN A 1035 -26.38 -4.07 38.92
C ASN A 1035 -25.46 -3.86 40.13
N ASP A 1036 -24.23 -3.37 39.95
CA ASP A 1036 -23.29 -3.14 41.06
C ASP A 1036 -23.61 -1.86 41.85
N ALA A 1037 -23.40 -1.90 43.18
CA ALA A 1037 -23.95 -0.91 44.11
C ALA A 1037 -22.92 0.11 44.68
N ASN A 1038 -21.68 0.12 44.19
CA ASN A 1038 -20.60 1.00 44.64
C ASN A 1038 -20.12 1.88 43.47
N ILE A 1039 -20.73 3.06 43.36
CA ILE A 1039 -20.78 3.86 42.12
C ILE A 1039 -19.63 4.87 42.00
N ASP A 1040 -18.89 4.82 40.88
CA ASP A 1040 -17.98 5.88 40.41
C ASP A 1040 -18.49 6.45 39.07
N PHE A 1041 -19.26 7.54 39.18
CA PHE A 1041 -20.20 8.01 38.15
C PHE A 1041 -19.55 8.37 36.81
N ASP A 1042 -18.37 9.01 36.83
CA ASP A 1042 -17.71 9.47 35.60
C ASP A 1042 -17.03 8.33 34.84
N LYS A 1043 -16.52 7.32 35.58
CA LYS A 1043 -15.89 6.13 34.99
C LYS A 1043 -16.93 5.18 34.41
N GLU A 1044 -18.03 4.95 35.13
CA GLU A 1044 -19.12 4.09 34.70
C GLU A 1044 -19.80 4.62 33.44
N LEU A 1045 -19.99 5.94 33.29
CA LEU A 1045 -20.58 6.52 32.08
C LEU A 1045 -19.75 6.24 30.81
N TYR A 1046 -18.41 6.21 30.93
CA TYR A 1046 -17.52 5.87 29.81
C TYR A 1046 -17.59 4.37 29.47
N ASP A 1047 -17.50 3.50 30.48
CA ASP A 1047 -17.58 2.05 30.26
C ASP A 1047 -18.99 1.62 29.77
N GLU A 1048 -20.07 2.24 30.26
CA GLU A 1048 -21.44 2.04 29.76
C GLU A 1048 -21.53 2.40 28.26
N ALA A 1049 -21.10 3.60 27.87
CA ALA A 1049 -21.14 4.05 26.48
C ALA A 1049 -20.29 3.18 25.55
N PHE A 1050 -19.13 2.70 26.02
CA PHE A 1050 -18.27 1.76 25.29
C PHE A 1050 -18.98 0.41 25.06
N LEU A 1051 -19.58 -0.17 26.12
CA LEU A 1051 -20.25 -1.46 26.05
C LEU A 1051 -21.54 -1.40 25.21
N GLU A 1052 -22.35 -0.35 25.36
CA GLU A 1052 -23.50 -0.10 24.49
C GLU A 1052 -23.09 0.09 23.03
N GLY A 1053 -21.98 0.79 22.78
CA GLY A 1053 -21.37 0.92 21.46
C GLY A 1053 -21.03 -0.44 20.84
N ARG A 1054 -20.43 -1.37 21.59
CA ARG A 1054 -20.11 -2.74 21.12
C ARG A 1054 -21.37 -3.54 20.76
N VAL A 1055 -22.41 -3.49 21.59
CA VAL A 1055 -23.71 -4.14 21.30
C VAL A 1055 -24.37 -3.53 20.05
N MET A 1056 -24.26 -2.21 19.88
CA MET A 1056 -24.81 -1.48 18.74
C MET A 1056 -24.08 -1.84 17.44
N LEU A 1057 -22.75 -1.90 17.46
CA LEU A 1057 -21.93 -2.27 16.29
C LEU A 1057 -22.18 -3.72 15.85
N ALA A 1058 -22.30 -4.67 16.77
CA ALA A 1058 -22.65 -6.05 16.47
C ALA A 1058 -24.03 -6.17 15.78
N ASN A 1059 -25.03 -5.42 16.28
CA ASN A 1059 -26.34 -5.33 15.62
C ASN A 1059 -26.28 -4.62 14.26
N HIS A 1060 -25.47 -3.56 14.14
CA HIS A 1060 -25.36 -2.77 12.90
C HIS A 1060 -24.69 -3.57 11.79
N PHE A 1061 -23.59 -4.27 12.07
CA PHE A 1061 -22.88 -5.10 11.09
C PHE A 1061 -23.81 -6.08 10.36
N VAL A 1062 -24.59 -6.84 11.14
CA VAL A 1062 -25.48 -7.90 10.62
C VAL A 1062 -26.71 -7.32 9.89
N ARG A 1063 -27.16 -6.12 10.30
CA ARG A 1063 -28.35 -5.48 9.73
C ARG A 1063 -28.04 -4.60 8.53
N SER A 1064 -26.87 -3.96 8.47
CA SER A 1064 -26.49 -3.03 7.41
C SER A 1064 -26.15 -3.78 6.12
N PRO A 1065 -26.77 -3.44 4.97
CA PRO A 1065 -26.37 -4.00 3.67
C PRO A 1065 -24.99 -3.50 3.21
N ASN A 1066 -24.44 -2.45 3.85
CA ASN A 1066 -23.09 -1.95 3.61
C ASN A 1066 -22.01 -2.72 4.39
N CYS A 1067 -22.41 -3.57 5.34
CA CYS A 1067 -21.52 -4.42 6.11
C CYS A 1067 -21.70 -5.89 5.70
N LEU A 1068 -22.90 -6.45 5.88
CA LEU A 1068 -23.24 -7.82 5.49
C LEU A 1068 -23.89 -7.85 4.10
N ASN A 1069 -23.24 -8.48 3.12
CA ASN A 1069 -23.73 -8.57 1.75
C ASN A 1069 -24.90 -9.56 1.64
N LYS A 1070 -26.12 -9.02 1.46
CA LYS A 1070 -27.37 -9.78 1.32
C LYS A 1070 -27.66 -10.25 -0.11
N GLY A 1071 -26.69 -10.19 -1.02
CA GLY A 1071 -26.84 -10.50 -2.46
C GLY A 1071 -27.17 -11.96 -2.83
N LEU A 1072 -27.23 -12.87 -1.85
CA LEU A 1072 -27.47 -14.31 -2.02
C LEU A 1072 -28.79 -14.67 -2.76
N TYR A 1073 -29.74 -13.73 -2.85
CA TYR A 1073 -30.96 -13.88 -3.65
C TYR A 1073 -30.70 -14.10 -5.16
N PHE A 1074 -29.64 -13.51 -5.73
CA PHE A 1074 -29.40 -13.56 -7.19
C PHE A 1074 -29.01 -14.96 -7.70
N TRP A 1075 -28.35 -15.76 -6.88
CA TRP A 1075 -27.87 -17.08 -7.30
C TRP A 1075 -28.98 -18.14 -7.30
N LYS A 1076 -30.07 -17.89 -6.57
CA LYS A 1076 -31.26 -18.75 -6.60
C LYS A 1076 -31.86 -18.80 -8.00
N ASP A 1077 -31.95 -17.66 -8.69
CA ASP A 1077 -32.44 -17.56 -10.07
C ASP A 1077 -31.41 -18.04 -11.11
N ALA A 1078 -30.11 -17.94 -10.80
CA ALA A 1078 -29.04 -18.43 -11.67
C ALA A 1078 -28.97 -19.97 -11.73
N PHE A 1079 -29.34 -20.66 -10.64
CA PHE A 1079 -29.41 -22.12 -10.58
C PHE A 1079 -30.82 -22.69 -10.82
N ASN A 1080 -31.90 -21.96 -10.45
CA ASN A 1080 -33.28 -22.29 -10.81
C ASN A 1080 -33.83 -21.38 -11.91
N ASN A 1081 -33.58 -21.73 -13.17
CA ASN A 1081 -34.46 -21.36 -14.28
C ASN A 1081 -35.36 -22.56 -14.62
N ASP A 1082 -36.52 -22.65 -13.96
CA ASP A 1082 -37.72 -23.48 -14.26
C ASP A 1082 -37.57 -24.96 -14.69
N ALA A 1083 -36.37 -25.53 -14.68
CA ALA A 1083 -36.16 -26.96 -14.74
C ALA A 1083 -36.53 -27.54 -13.36
N PRO A 1084 -37.55 -28.44 -13.27
CA PRO A 1084 -37.81 -29.16 -12.04
C PRO A 1084 -36.65 -30.13 -11.80
N VAL A 1085 -35.63 -29.63 -11.09
CA VAL A 1085 -34.72 -30.50 -10.37
C VAL A 1085 -35.49 -30.97 -9.14
N ASP A 1086 -36.25 -32.05 -9.33
CA ASP A 1086 -36.73 -32.91 -8.24
C ASP A 1086 -35.52 -33.56 -7.55
N MET A 1087 -34.72 -32.74 -6.85
CA MET A 1087 -33.88 -33.20 -5.76
C MET A 1087 -34.84 -33.53 -4.62
N VAL A 1088 -35.39 -34.74 -4.68
CA VAL A 1088 -36.05 -35.40 -3.55
C VAL A 1088 -34.99 -35.62 -2.47
N TYR A 1089 -34.83 -34.62 -1.60
CA TYR A 1089 -33.83 -34.60 -0.52
C TYR A 1089 -33.99 -35.76 0.46
N GLU A 1090 -35.16 -36.40 0.51
CA GLU A 1090 -35.45 -37.57 1.36
C GLU A 1090 -34.46 -38.73 1.11
N ASN A 1091 -34.06 -38.99 -0.14
CA ASN A 1091 -33.19 -40.12 -0.48
C ASN A 1091 -31.69 -39.91 -0.14
N LEU A 1092 -31.29 -38.70 0.26
CA LEU A 1092 -29.93 -38.46 0.78
C LEU A 1092 -29.82 -38.66 2.30
N ALA A 1093 -30.96 -38.71 3.01
CA ALA A 1093 -31.00 -39.17 4.41
C ALA A 1093 -30.93 -40.71 4.50
N ASP A 1094 -31.51 -41.42 3.53
CA ASP A 1094 -31.65 -42.89 3.54
C ASP A 1094 -30.42 -43.67 3.03
N SER A 1095 -29.38 -42.98 2.55
CA SER A 1095 -28.10 -43.59 2.19
C SER A 1095 -27.02 -43.16 3.18
N PRO A 1096 -26.78 -43.89 4.28
CA PRO A 1096 -25.76 -43.53 5.25
C PRO A 1096 -24.37 -43.59 4.60
N SER A 1097 -23.80 -42.42 4.33
CA SER A 1097 -22.35 -42.27 4.20
C SER A 1097 -21.71 -42.73 5.51
N ARG A 1098 -20.53 -43.34 5.43
CA ARG A 1098 -19.91 -44.10 6.54
C ARG A 1098 -19.37 -43.26 7.71
N VAL A 1099 -19.88 -42.04 7.91
CA VAL A 1099 -19.51 -41.15 9.01
C VAL A 1099 -20.75 -40.79 9.84
N THR A 1100 -21.35 -41.81 10.44
CA THR A 1100 -21.97 -41.64 11.76
C THR A 1100 -20.82 -41.47 12.76
N MET A 1101 -20.56 -40.23 13.22
CA MET A 1101 -19.87 -40.05 14.49
C MET A 1101 -20.87 -40.31 15.63
N GLY A 1102 -20.41 -41.00 16.66
CA GLY A 1102 -21.07 -41.11 17.96
C GLY A 1102 -20.21 -40.48 19.05
#